data_AF-A0A7U4QM36-F1
#
_entry.id   AF-A0A7U4QM36-F1
#
_cell.length_a   1.000
_cell.length_b   1.000
_cell.length_c   1.000
_cell.angle_alpha   90.00
_cell.angle_beta   90.00
_cell.angle_gamma   90.00
#
_symmetry.space_group_name_H-M   'P 1'
#
loop_
_entity.id
_entity.type
_entity.pdbx_description
1 polymer ?
#
loop_
_entity_poly.entity_id
_entity_poly.type
_entity_poly.pdbx_seq_one_letter_code
_entity_poly.pdbx_strand_id
1 'polypeptide(L)'
;MKRKVFSLGLSFLFLFFLVIGNLNAQTPYQMSQYLPMEQGDYWVYSGSEDGENYTEITIINGTETINGIETMRKITNEDYECLAWDGEGLKWYKEGEVDDEGDYMVFDSPVLLFPLQMEVGQQITASVSYSEYENGQFDETGSGSRTLTLVGLEDITVPAGTFTNCLKFTENISWQESEGDYGTIERTFWLAEGVGEVKSISTETEYEPEEGTETETRVRELTFASIGGKTYGHATIGIISGHVYQIDRVTPIGGAKVQAIGVSEGAGWGQAITSSDGSYNIILPPGDYKVRVSASGYAREYYDNVTPSHEAKIINVTEGSHIANIDFDLTEGGSISGHVYQSNGITPIAGAEVFVRPSKYFFDEGFCTTTASDGSYVITGLSLGQYKVRAEAPGYAKLRYYDSVYGWNNATSVIVTPPNNTPNIDINLEFAGSISGHIYASDGITPIQVSIIADPTSGGFEGIGAMSNEDGSYTIEGLPPVSYTVRIGEDLPGWYAGEFYNSKYTRSTADHVPVSAGVDTNNINFTLDEGGCITGHVFDEETGEPISGVQLGACLPNGDGVTPAPVTSYDGSYKINLKPGTYYINVFHTHGYIPEWYQDAYNMAYATPVEVEFHKETSGIDFYLARPGSISGHVYEEDGKTPIAGANLYAFPVDPHLIGSGANSKPDGSYTINGLPSGNYVVQAIASGYVMGSRDVKVDSPHETPDIDFTLAAYPYSLKIVGQQVIGSDGGTVLVTDTSSGILGAQVEIPADALSENTIIAISELVEEIPPFPEDIVGIGSPVHFGPEGLVFNKPVTIKIPYTEEDLENAGVSDPQELDVYTFNTSTLTWELVEGPKTVDEENMLIMIDVTHFSIFQLGVRKVAIQGDLDNDGDIDQNDLNILLTHRNQPASACPECDIDGDGVITVLDARKLVLLCTRPRCATE
;
A
#
# COMPACT_ATOMS: atom_id res chain seq x y z
N MET A 1 -18.17 -10.54 12.65
CA MET A 1 -18.56 -9.52 13.64
C MET A 1 -19.42 -10.10 14.77
N LYS A 2 -20.01 -11.31 14.67
CA LYS A 2 -20.79 -11.95 15.74
C LYS A 2 -19.92 -12.60 16.84
N ARG A 3 -19.11 -11.82 17.57
CA ARG A 3 -18.51 -12.26 18.85
C ARG A 3 -18.27 -11.04 19.71
N LYS A 4 -18.76 -11.08 20.95
CA LYS A 4 -18.90 -10.00 21.94
C LYS A 4 -20.15 -9.12 21.78
N VAL A 5 -21.29 -9.66 22.20
CA VAL A 5 -22.30 -8.86 22.90
C VAL A 5 -22.65 -9.62 24.17
N PHE A 6 -22.02 -9.24 25.28
CA PHE A 6 -22.52 -9.31 26.67
C PHE A 6 -21.35 -9.05 27.64
N SER A 7 -21.42 -7.90 28.30
CA SER A 7 -20.44 -7.43 29.28
C SER A 7 -21.17 -6.55 30.28
N LEU A 8 -21.54 -7.14 31.43
CA LEU A 8 -22.49 -6.60 32.43
C LEU A 8 -23.95 -6.60 31.91
N GLY A 9 -24.95 -7.01 32.68
CA GLY A 9 -25.01 -7.04 34.13
C GLY A 9 -26.35 -6.51 34.63
N LEU A 10 -27.48 -6.95 34.07
CA LEU A 10 -28.80 -6.50 34.50
C LEU A 10 -29.96 -7.35 33.93
N SER A 11 -31.13 -7.31 34.59
CA SER A 11 -32.41 -7.68 33.96
C SER A 11 -33.63 -7.29 34.84
N PHE A 12 -34.85 -7.53 34.30
CA PHE A 12 -36.09 -8.00 34.98
C PHE A 12 -37.29 -6.99 35.21
N LEU A 13 -38.49 -7.23 34.60
CA LEU A 13 -39.87 -6.69 34.92
C LEU A 13 -40.91 -7.64 35.65
N PHE A 14 -41.26 -7.32 36.91
CA PHE A 14 -42.49 -7.59 37.69
C PHE A 14 -42.96 -8.98 38.24
N LEU A 15 -42.68 -9.16 39.55
CA LEU A 15 -43.66 -9.11 40.67
C LEU A 15 -44.76 -10.21 40.87
N PHE A 16 -44.54 -11.06 41.88
CA PHE A 16 -45.56 -11.41 42.88
C PHE A 16 -44.97 -11.21 44.28
N PHE A 17 -45.44 -10.19 45.02
CA PHE A 17 -44.92 -9.92 46.37
C PHE A 17 -45.32 -11.01 47.37
N LEU A 18 -44.33 -11.69 47.97
CA LEU A 18 -44.53 -12.49 49.17
C LEU A 18 -43.47 -12.16 50.23
N VAL A 19 -43.74 -11.10 51.01
CA VAL A 19 -42.93 -10.76 52.19
C VAL A 19 -43.21 -11.77 53.30
N ILE A 20 -42.28 -12.69 53.55
CA ILE A 20 -42.27 -13.53 54.76
C ILE A 20 -41.20 -12.98 55.70
N GLY A 21 -41.61 -12.17 56.68
CA GLY A 21 -40.71 -11.66 57.70
C GLY A 21 -40.53 -12.65 58.87
N ASN A 22 -39.31 -12.73 59.41
CA ASN A 22 -39.07 -12.73 60.86
C ASN A 22 -37.60 -12.46 61.25
N LEU A 23 -37.34 -11.22 61.66
CA LEU A 23 -36.49 -10.83 62.80
C LEU A 23 -35.05 -11.39 62.87
N ASN A 24 -34.12 -10.60 62.33
CA ASN A 24 -33.24 -9.83 63.21
C ASN A 24 -33.04 -8.43 62.61
N ALA A 25 -33.37 -7.37 63.35
CA ALA A 25 -33.39 -6.01 62.82
C ALA A 25 -31.98 -5.41 62.70
N GLN A 26 -31.31 -5.65 61.57
CA GLN A 26 -30.37 -4.67 61.03
C GLN A 26 -31.16 -3.54 60.37
N THR A 27 -30.58 -2.33 60.37
CA THR A 27 -31.14 -1.18 59.64
C THR A 27 -30.96 -1.42 58.14
N PRO A 28 -31.95 -1.19 57.27
CA PRO A 28 -31.78 -1.34 55.83
C PRO A 28 -30.74 -0.34 55.29
N TYR A 29 -29.84 -0.83 54.45
CA TYR A 29 -28.77 -0.06 53.83
C TYR A 29 -29.35 0.82 52.72
N GLN A 30 -28.99 2.11 52.66
CA GLN A 30 -29.38 2.97 51.53
C GLN A 30 -28.48 2.66 50.35
N MET A 31 -29.02 2.14 49.25
CA MET A 31 -28.19 1.71 48.13
C MET A 31 -27.47 2.88 47.44
N SER A 32 -28.02 4.09 47.50
CA SER A 32 -27.38 5.32 47.00
C SER A 32 -26.14 5.75 47.80
N GLN A 33 -25.89 5.19 48.99
CA GLN A 33 -24.62 5.39 49.70
C GLN A 33 -23.50 4.47 49.19
N TYR A 34 -23.83 3.42 48.43
CA TYR A 34 -22.90 2.39 47.95
C TYR A 34 -22.71 2.44 46.43
N LEU A 35 -23.38 3.35 45.73
CA LEU A 35 -23.44 3.46 44.27
C LEU A 35 -23.40 4.96 43.90
N PRO A 36 -22.21 5.60 43.99
CA PRO A 36 -22.06 7.00 43.67
C PRO A 36 -22.17 7.21 42.14
N MET A 37 -22.70 8.36 41.75
CA MET A 37 -23.09 8.69 40.38
C MET A 37 -22.90 10.18 40.08
N GLU A 38 -21.90 10.84 40.68
CA GLU A 38 -21.58 12.23 40.37
C GLU A 38 -20.72 12.29 39.10
N GLN A 39 -20.90 13.32 38.25
CA GLN A 39 -20.15 13.41 37.00
C GLN A 39 -18.65 13.61 37.27
N GLY A 40 -17.83 12.74 36.69
CA GLY A 40 -16.39 12.65 36.96
C GLY A 40 -16.00 11.65 38.06
N ASP A 41 -16.96 10.95 38.68
CA ASP A 41 -16.66 9.76 39.48
C ASP A 41 -16.09 8.66 38.57
N TYR A 42 -14.97 8.03 38.96
CA TYR A 42 -14.37 6.94 38.19
C TYR A 42 -13.66 5.87 39.03
N TRP A 43 -13.53 4.70 38.44
CA TRP A 43 -12.90 3.50 38.99
C TRP A 43 -11.93 2.91 37.97
N VAL A 44 -10.88 2.27 38.47
CA VAL A 44 -9.92 1.48 37.70
C VAL A 44 -9.83 0.11 38.37
N TYR A 45 -10.07 -0.95 37.60
CA TYR A 45 -9.96 -2.33 38.07
C TYR A 45 -8.83 -3.05 37.35
N SER A 46 -8.07 -3.86 38.09
CA SER A 46 -7.30 -4.95 37.50
C SER A 46 -8.25 -6.12 37.29
N GLY A 47 -8.45 -6.49 36.02
CA GLY A 47 -9.23 -7.63 35.61
C GLY A 47 -8.35 -8.84 35.29
N SER A 48 -8.91 -10.04 35.47
CA SER A 48 -8.40 -11.25 34.83
C SER A 48 -9.55 -12.07 34.27
N GLU A 49 -9.36 -12.59 33.07
CA GLU A 49 -10.31 -13.31 32.24
C GLU A 49 -9.59 -14.54 31.70
N ASP A 50 -10.04 -15.73 32.15
CA ASP A 50 -9.46 -17.06 31.91
C ASP A 50 -7.93 -17.22 32.09
N GLY A 51 -7.30 -16.26 32.78
CA GLY A 51 -5.87 -16.23 33.12
C GLY A 51 -5.08 -15.10 32.46
N GLU A 52 -5.64 -14.44 31.44
CA GLU A 52 -5.11 -13.18 30.91
C GLU A 52 -5.45 -12.03 31.85
N ASN A 53 -4.71 -10.91 31.78
CA ASN A 53 -4.91 -9.75 32.66
C ASN A 53 -5.24 -8.51 31.83
N TYR A 54 -6.23 -7.74 32.26
CA TYR A 54 -6.64 -6.49 31.63
C TYR A 54 -6.78 -5.36 32.65
N THR A 55 -6.89 -4.13 32.17
CA THR A 55 -7.31 -2.98 32.96
C THR A 55 -8.66 -2.51 32.46
N GLU A 56 -9.63 -2.37 33.37
CA GLU A 56 -10.96 -1.84 33.07
C GLU A 56 -11.11 -0.46 33.73
N ILE A 57 -11.64 0.51 32.97
CA ILE A 57 -11.92 1.86 33.48
C ILE A 57 -13.42 2.12 33.37
N THR A 58 -14.06 2.40 34.51
CA THR A 58 -15.44 2.85 34.59
C THR A 58 -15.47 4.33 34.93
N ILE A 59 -16.26 5.15 34.22
CA ILE A 59 -16.45 6.58 34.51
C ILE A 59 -17.90 7.01 34.36
N ILE A 60 -18.37 7.86 35.27
CA ILE A 60 -19.65 8.57 35.14
C ILE A 60 -19.40 9.85 34.33
N ASN A 61 -19.78 9.86 33.05
CA ASN A 61 -19.58 11.04 32.20
C ASN A 61 -20.68 11.21 31.14
N GLY A 62 -21.30 12.39 31.13
CA GLY A 62 -22.39 12.75 30.22
C GLY A 62 -23.77 12.35 30.73
N THR A 63 -24.80 12.93 30.13
CA THR A 63 -26.21 12.61 30.37
C THR A 63 -26.93 12.32 29.06
N GLU A 64 -28.00 11.53 29.16
CA GLU A 64 -28.93 11.26 28.06
C GLU A 64 -30.37 11.48 28.57
N THR A 65 -31.28 11.96 27.71
CA THR A 65 -32.69 12.13 28.09
C THR A 65 -33.53 11.05 27.46
N ILE A 66 -33.89 10.03 28.24
CA ILE A 66 -34.65 8.87 27.78
C ILE A 66 -36.08 8.98 28.32
N ASN A 67 -37.06 9.05 27.41
CA ASN A 67 -38.49 9.21 27.75
C ASN A 67 -38.80 10.40 28.69
N GLY A 68 -37.96 11.44 28.65
CA GLY A 68 -38.09 12.63 29.51
C GLY A 68 -37.46 12.50 30.90
N ILE A 69 -36.75 11.41 31.19
CA ILE A 69 -35.89 11.23 32.36
C ILE A 69 -34.44 11.52 31.94
N GLU A 70 -33.75 12.37 32.70
CA GLU A 70 -32.31 12.58 32.54
C GLU A 70 -31.56 11.45 33.25
N THR A 71 -30.82 10.66 32.48
CA THR A 71 -29.99 9.53 32.94
C THR A 71 -28.51 9.91 32.86
N MET A 72 -27.72 9.53 33.87
CA MET A 72 -26.26 9.58 33.80
C MET A 72 -25.75 8.43 32.94
N ARG A 73 -24.71 8.67 32.13
CA ARG A 73 -23.98 7.57 31.46
C ARG A 73 -22.85 7.06 32.36
N LYS A 74 -22.87 5.76 32.67
CA LYS A 74 -21.75 5.01 33.24
C LYS A 74 -21.06 4.29 32.08
N ILE A 75 -19.92 4.83 31.66
CA ILE A 75 -19.10 4.31 30.56
C ILE A 75 -18.11 3.30 31.13
N THR A 76 -17.98 2.12 30.54
CA THR A 76 -16.99 1.10 30.92
C THR A 76 -16.33 0.58 29.66
N ASN A 77 -15.05 0.92 29.46
CA ASN A 77 -14.34 0.65 28.20
C ASN A 77 -15.17 1.05 26.96
N GLU A 78 -15.66 0.07 26.20
CA GLU A 78 -16.39 0.19 24.92
C GLU A 78 -17.89 0.45 25.11
N ASP A 79 -18.43 0.21 26.31
CA ASP A 79 -19.88 0.23 26.61
C ASP A 79 -20.33 1.45 27.41
N TYR A 80 -21.62 1.82 27.33
CA TYR A 80 -22.26 2.75 28.27
C TYR A 80 -23.65 2.32 28.76
N GLU A 81 -23.84 2.38 30.08
CA GLU A 81 -25.12 2.21 30.75
C GLU A 81 -25.80 3.57 31.00
N CYS A 82 -27.05 3.74 30.60
CA CYS A 82 -27.88 4.90 30.95
C CYS A 82 -28.66 4.63 32.24
N LEU A 83 -28.24 5.26 33.34
CA LEU A 83 -28.71 5.02 34.70
C LEU A 83 -29.40 6.23 35.33
N ALA A 84 -30.50 6.03 36.08
CA ALA A 84 -31.09 7.07 36.93
C ALA A 84 -31.66 6.53 38.24
N TRP A 85 -31.57 7.34 39.29
CA TRP A 85 -32.28 7.13 40.56
C TRP A 85 -33.70 7.69 40.48
N ASP A 86 -34.68 6.89 40.90
CA ASP A 86 -36.08 7.32 41.03
C ASP A 86 -36.68 7.00 42.42
N GLY A 87 -38.00 7.09 42.55
CA GLY A 87 -38.71 6.82 43.80
C GLY A 87 -38.77 5.34 44.22
N GLU A 88 -38.29 4.42 43.38
CA GLU A 88 -38.24 2.97 43.64
C GLU A 88 -36.80 2.49 43.83
N GLY A 89 -35.85 3.04 43.08
CA GLY A 89 -34.41 2.75 43.23
C GLY A 89 -33.55 3.25 42.08
N LEU A 90 -32.39 2.63 41.90
CA LEU A 90 -31.55 2.81 40.72
C LEU A 90 -32.10 1.97 39.57
N LYS A 91 -32.29 2.58 38.41
CA LYS A 91 -32.82 1.93 37.21
C LYS A 91 -31.92 2.13 35.98
N TRP A 92 -31.93 1.12 35.11
CA TRP A 92 -31.26 1.10 33.81
C TRP A 92 -32.27 1.30 32.69
N TYR A 93 -31.97 2.18 31.75
CA TYR A 93 -32.90 2.63 30.72
C TYR A 93 -32.50 2.22 29.32
N LYS A 94 -31.20 2.08 29.08
CA LYS A 94 -30.56 1.80 27.80
C LYS A 94 -29.11 1.39 28.04
N GLU A 95 -28.60 0.54 27.18
CA GLU A 95 -27.18 0.23 27.00
C GLU A 95 -26.79 0.55 25.56
N GLY A 96 -25.49 0.64 25.27
CA GLY A 96 -24.98 0.63 23.91
C GLY A 96 -23.49 0.86 23.86
N GLU A 97 -22.95 0.78 22.65
CA GLU A 97 -21.53 0.96 22.41
C GLU A 97 -21.16 2.43 22.22
N VAL A 98 -19.96 2.79 22.65
CA VAL A 98 -19.40 4.14 22.54
C VAL A 98 -18.50 4.27 21.30
N ASP A 99 -18.64 3.34 20.37
CA ASP A 99 -17.90 3.23 19.13
C ASP A 99 -18.41 4.24 18.06
N ASP A 100 -18.05 4.10 16.78
CA ASP A 100 -18.51 5.00 15.70
C ASP A 100 -19.72 4.41 14.92
N GLU A 101 -20.12 3.17 15.16
CA GLU A 101 -21.21 2.42 14.50
C GLU A 101 -22.55 2.69 15.22
N GLY A 102 -22.53 2.82 16.54
CA GLY A 102 -23.60 3.43 17.32
C GLY A 102 -24.72 2.47 17.71
N ASP A 103 -24.32 1.24 18.04
CA ASP A 103 -25.20 0.14 18.41
C ASP A 103 -25.75 0.34 19.83
N TYR A 104 -27.02 -0.03 20.07
CA TYR A 104 -27.64 0.14 21.39
C TYR A 104 -28.86 -0.75 21.67
N MET A 105 -29.04 -1.09 22.95
CA MET A 105 -30.16 -1.85 23.48
C MET A 105 -31.10 -0.93 24.28
N VAL A 106 -32.41 -0.97 24.01
CA VAL A 106 -33.42 -0.23 24.78
C VAL A 106 -34.38 -1.18 25.48
N PHE A 107 -34.54 -1.02 26.79
CA PHE A 107 -35.49 -1.81 27.57
C PHE A 107 -36.91 -1.27 27.42
N ASP A 108 -37.87 -2.16 27.14
CA ASP A 108 -39.32 -1.85 27.06
C ASP A 108 -39.84 -1.21 28.36
N SER A 109 -39.14 -1.43 29.47
CA SER A 109 -39.37 -0.80 30.75
C SER A 109 -38.08 -0.72 31.56
N PRO A 110 -37.76 0.44 32.17
CA PRO A 110 -36.51 0.61 32.90
C PRO A 110 -36.34 -0.39 34.04
N VAL A 111 -35.16 -0.97 34.10
CA VAL A 111 -34.87 -2.17 34.86
C VAL A 111 -34.35 -1.84 36.26
N LEU A 112 -34.92 -2.43 37.31
CA LEU A 112 -34.53 -2.14 38.69
C LEU A 112 -33.20 -2.82 39.07
N LEU A 113 -32.13 -2.03 39.08
CA LEU A 113 -30.79 -2.44 39.49
C LEU A 113 -30.73 -2.73 40.99
N PHE A 114 -31.13 -1.74 41.78
CA PHE A 114 -31.13 -1.79 43.25
C PHE A 114 -32.30 -0.94 43.77
N PRO A 115 -33.15 -1.44 44.69
CA PRO A 115 -34.14 -0.61 45.36
C PRO A 115 -33.43 0.44 46.23
N LEU A 116 -34.15 1.50 46.63
CA LEU A 116 -33.64 2.51 47.56
C LEU A 116 -33.03 1.92 48.85
N GLN A 117 -33.56 0.79 49.32
CA GLN A 117 -33.19 0.12 50.56
C GLN A 117 -33.09 -1.40 50.40
N MET A 118 -32.03 -2.00 50.96
CA MET A 118 -31.91 -3.46 51.07
C MET A 118 -31.55 -3.93 52.50
N GLU A 119 -32.08 -5.08 52.91
CA GLU A 119 -31.71 -5.80 54.14
C GLU A 119 -30.87 -7.06 53.82
N VAL A 120 -30.03 -7.49 54.76
CA VAL A 120 -29.28 -8.76 54.60
C VAL A 120 -30.24 -9.95 54.59
N GLY A 121 -30.12 -10.79 53.57
CA GLY A 121 -31.05 -11.87 53.24
C GLY A 121 -32.18 -11.44 52.29
N GLN A 122 -32.27 -10.18 51.90
CA GLN A 122 -33.24 -9.72 50.91
C GLN A 122 -32.81 -10.12 49.49
N GLN A 123 -33.76 -10.64 48.74
CA GLN A 123 -33.64 -11.02 47.33
C GLN A 123 -34.60 -10.16 46.48
N ILE A 124 -34.18 -9.79 45.27
CA ILE A 124 -35.00 -9.08 44.26
C ILE A 124 -34.99 -9.85 42.91
N THR A 125 -36.12 -9.77 42.18
CA THR A 125 -36.51 -10.62 41.02
C THR A 125 -37.65 -9.95 40.22
N ALA A 126 -37.95 -10.37 38.96
CA ALA A 126 -38.94 -9.83 38.00
C ALA A 126 -39.03 -10.62 36.61
N SER A 127 -39.02 -10.04 35.37
CA SER A 127 -39.01 -10.64 33.95
C SER A 127 -38.89 -9.59 32.76
N VAL A 128 -37.73 -9.18 32.14
CA VAL A 128 -37.64 -8.02 31.14
C VAL A 128 -37.64 -8.42 29.66
N SER A 129 -38.04 -7.49 28.77
CA SER A 129 -37.86 -7.52 27.30
C SER A 129 -37.14 -6.26 26.81
N TYR A 130 -36.33 -6.40 25.76
CA TYR A 130 -35.57 -5.32 25.12
C TYR A 130 -35.69 -5.37 23.59
N SER A 131 -35.34 -4.26 22.94
CA SER A 131 -35.12 -4.17 21.50
C SER A 131 -33.69 -3.71 21.25
N GLU A 132 -33.00 -4.40 20.35
CA GLU A 132 -31.64 -4.07 19.94
C GLU A 132 -31.64 -3.31 18.62
N TYR A 133 -30.60 -2.49 18.48
CA TYR A 133 -30.43 -1.61 17.35
C TYR A 133 -28.97 -1.61 16.89
N GLU A 134 -28.67 -2.33 15.81
CA GLU A 134 -27.41 -2.18 15.07
C GLU A 134 -27.49 -0.94 14.18
N ASN A 135 -26.49 -0.06 14.27
CA ASN A 135 -26.33 1.17 13.51
C ASN A 135 -27.59 2.08 13.53
N GLY A 136 -28.35 2.02 14.64
CA GLY A 136 -29.63 2.70 14.83
C GLY A 136 -30.82 2.17 14.01
N GLN A 137 -30.66 1.08 13.27
CA GLN A 137 -31.79 0.31 12.73
C GLN A 137 -32.23 -0.73 13.76
N PHE A 138 -33.52 -1.07 13.81
CA PHE A 138 -33.97 -2.17 14.67
C PHE A 138 -33.42 -3.48 14.11
N ASP A 139 -32.74 -4.24 14.95
CA ASP A 139 -32.25 -5.57 14.62
C ASP A 139 -33.20 -6.63 15.20
N GLU A 140 -33.08 -6.95 16.49
CA GLU A 140 -33.88 -8.00 17.12
C GLU A 140 -34.48 -7.67 18.50
N THR A 141 -35.01 -8.69 19.19
CA THR A 141 -35.59 -8.56 20.54
C THR A 141 -35.26 -9.75 21.41
N GLY A 142 -34.56 -9.52 22.53
CA GLY A 142 -34.37 -10.53 23.56
C GLY A 142 -35.21 -10.31 24.82
N SER A 143 -35.01 -11.21 25.78
CA SER A 143 -35.64 -11.17 27.11
C SER A 143 -34.70 -11.65 28.21
N GLY A 144 -34.71 -10.98 29.36
CA GLY A 144 -33.68 -11.11 30.40
C GLY A 144 -34.22 -11.38 31.82
N SER A 145 -33.41 -12.06 32.64
CA SER A 145 -33.77 -12.52 33.97
C SER A 145 -32.66 -12.43 35.03
N ARG A 146 -32.85 -11.66 36.13
CA ARG A 146 -31.83 -11.35 37.16
C ARG A 146 -32.29 -11.54 38.60
N THR A 147 -31.70 -12.47 39.34
CA THR A 147 -31.93 -12.60 40.79
C THR A 147 -30.75 -12.07 41.59
N LEU A 148 -30.89 -10.90 42.21
CA LEU A 148 -29.90 -10.32 43.12
C LEU A 148 -30.27 -10.60 44.58
N THR A 149 -29.30 -11.01 45.39
CA THR A 149 -29.45 -11.23 46.84
C THR A 149 -28.34 -10.53 47.62
N LEU A 150 -28.71 -9.70 48.61
CA LEU A 150 -27.75 -9.14 49.58
C LEU A 150 -27.44 -10.22 50.64
N VAL A 151 -26.32 -10.93 50.50
CA VAL A 151 -26.02 -12.11 51.32
C VAL A 151 -25.35 -11.79 52.66
N GLY A 152 -24.70 -10.63 52.80
CA GLY A 152 -24.08 -10.24 54.06
C GLY A 152 -23.10 -9.07 53.96
N LEU A 153 -22.21 -9.00 54.96
CA LEU A 153 -21.08 -8.08 55.02
C LEU A 153 -19.77 -8.87 55.01
N GLU A 154 -18.75 -8.37 54.32
CA GLU A 154 -17.41 -8.94 54.30
C GLU A 154 -16.34 -7.83 54.22
N ASP A 155 -15.22 -8.02 54.91
CA ASP A 155 -14.06 -7.12 54.77
C ASP A 155 -13.24 -7.57 53.55
N ILE A 156 -13.01 -6.65 52.61
CA ILE A 156 -12.36 -6.94 51.33
C ILE A 156 -11.04 -6.19 51.23
N THR A 157 -9.98 -6.88 50.82
CA THR A 157 -8.69 -6.28 50.49
C THR A 157 -8.40 -6.51 49.02
N VAL A 158 -8.11 -5.43 48.33
CA VAL A 158 -7.80 -5.33 46.89
C VAL A 158 -6.63 -4.34 46.72
N PRO A 159 -6.04 -4.15 45.52
CA PRO A 159 -4.89 -3.27 45.37
C PRO A 159 -5.13 -1.81 45.81
N ALA A 160 -6.36 -1.29 45.71
CA ALA A 160 -6.74 0.03 46.23
C ALA A 160 -6.72 0.15 47.77
N GLY A 161 -6.67 -0.98 48.50
CA GLY A 161 -6.61 -1.04 49.95
C GLY A 161 -7.59 -2.04 50.59
N THR A 162 -7.75 -1.94 51.91
CA THR A 162 -8.72 -2.73 52.68
C THR A 162 -9.98 -1.89 52.97
N PHE A 163 -11.12 -2.39 52.49
CA PHE A 163 -12.44 -1.84 52.72
C PHE A 163 -13.20 -2.73 53.70
N THR A 164 -13.77 -2.14 54.75
CA THR A 164 -14.43 -2.89 55.84
C THR A 164 -15.95 -2.82 55.74
N ASN A 165 -16.64 -3.92 56.08
CA ASN A 165 -18.10 -4.05 56.00
C ASN A 165 -18.66 -3.76 54.59
N CYS A 166 -18.03 -4.32 53.54
CA CYS A 166 -18.57 -4.24 52.19
C CYS A 166 -19.85 -5.08 52.08
N LEU A 167 -20.89 -4.55 51.43
CA LEU A 167 -22.11 -5.30 51.12
C LEU A 167 -21.78 -6.38 50.09
N LYS A 168 -21.90 -7.64 50.49
CA LYS A 168 -21.69 -8.79 49.60
C LYS A 168 -23.00 -9.17 48.92
N PHE A 169 -22.97 -9.23 47.59
CA PHE A 169 -24.09 -9.65 46.76
C PHE A 169 -23.78 -10.95 46.02
N THR A 170 -24.82 -11.74 45.78
CA THR A 170 -24.83 -12.80 44.76
C THR A 170 -25.93 -12.51 43.76
N GLU A 171 -25.63 -12.68 42.49
CA GLU A 171 -26.41 -12.23 41.35
C GLU A 171 -26.40 -13.31 40.27
N ASN A 172 -27.57 -13.79 39.87
CA ASN A 172 -27.70 -14.75 38.78
C ASN A 172 -28.51 -14.08 37.66
N ILE A 173 -27.93 -13.98 36.46
CA ILE A 173 -28.55 -13.42 35.26
C ILE A 173 -28.76 -14.55 34.23
N SER A 174 -29.77 -14.42 33.37
CA SER A 174 -30.03 -15.29 32.23
C SER A 174 -30.81 -14.55 31.13
N TRP A 175 -30.44 -14.65 29.88
CA TRP A 175 -31.13 -14.02 28.74
C TRP A 175 -31.52 -15.05 27.68
N GLN A 176 -32.30 -14.61 26.69
CA GLN A 176 -32.62 -15.35 25.49
C GLN A 176 -33.04 -14.37 24.38
N GLU A 177 -32.36 -14.43 23.24
CA GLU A 177 -32.66 -13.72 22.00
C GLU A 177 -33.72 -14.44 21.14
N SER A 178 -34.15 -13.78 20.06
CA SER A 178 -35.13 -14.29 19.10
C SER A 178 -34.50 -15.16 18.00
N GLU A 179 -33.21 -15.00 17.67
CA GLU A 179 -32.47 -15.90 16.77
C GLU A 179 -32.26 -17.29 17.40
N GLY A 180 -32.18 -17.36 18.74
CA GLY A 180 -32.17 -18.60 19.51
C GLY A 180 -31.06 -18.70 20.56
N ASP A 181 -30.16 -17.70 20.56
CA ASP A 181 -29.08 -17.54 21.53
C ASP A 181 -29.62 -17.39 22.96
N TYR A 182 -28.86 -17.89 23.93
CA TYR A 182 -29.17 -17.70 25.35
C TYR A 182 -27.92 -17.85 26.20
N GLY A 183 -27.80 -17.03 27.24
CA GLY A 183 -26.73 -17.15 28.22
C GLY A 183 -27.15 -17.00 29.66
N THR A 184 -26.19 -17.18 30.56
CA THR A 184 -26.32 -17.01 32.01
C THR A 184 -25.05 -16.45 32.62
N ILE A 185 -25.18 -15.58 33.61
CA ILE A 185 -24.05 -15.12 34.45
C ILE A 185 -24.33 -15.49 35.91
N GLU A 186 -23.40 -16.16 36.58
CA GLU A 186 -23.36 -16.26 38.04
C GLU A 186 -22.27 -15.33 38.59
N ARG A 187 -22.64 -14.35 39.43
CA ARG A 187 -21.76 -13.27 39.88
C ARG A 187 -21.82 -13.05 41.39
N THR A 188 -20.66 -12.86 42.01
CA THR A 188 -20.51 -12.39 43.39
C THR A 188 -19.71 -11.10 43.39
N PHE A 189 -20.24 -10.04 43.99
CA PHE A 189 -19.58 -8.74 44.04
C PHE A 189 -19.74 -8.07 45.41
N TRP A 190 -18.88 -7.08 45.68
CA TRP A 190 -18.81 -6.40 46.97
C TRP A 190 -18.82 -4.89 46.77
N LEU A 191 -19.77 -4.19 47.42
CA LEU A 191 -19.87 -2.72 47.40
C LEU A 191 -19.36 -2.12 48.72
N ALA A 192 -18.48 -1.12 48.65
CA ALA A 192 -18.03 -0.34 49.81
C ALA A 192 -18.76 1.02 49.89
N GLU A 193 -19.08 1.45 51.11
CA GLU A 193 -19.83 2.70 51.36
C GLU A 193 -19.02 3.92 50.90
N GLY A 194 -19.62 4.77 50.05
CA GLY A 194 -18.99 5.95 49.48
C GLY A 194 -17.88 5.66 48.46
N VAL A 195 -17.82 4.43 47.93
CA VAL A 195 -16.84 4.00 46.93
C VAL A 195 -17.53 3.40 45.70
N GLY A 196 -18.46 2.47 45.85
CA GLY A 196 -18.92 1.64 44.73
C GLY A 196 -18.46 0.20 44.86
N GLU A 197 -18.39 -0.50 43.74
CA GLU A 197 -17.83 -1.85 43.66
C GLU A 197 -16.33 -1.85 43.95
N VAL A 198 -15.88 -2.76 44.81
CA VAL A 198 -14.45 -2.94 45.12
C VAL A 198 -13.89 -4.24 44.58
N LYS A 199 -14.75 -5.22 44.31
CA LYS A 199 -14.40 -6.54 43.76
C LYS A 199 -15.62 -7.19 43.11
N SER A 200 -15.40 -7.94 42.02
CA SER A 200 -16.36 -8.92 41.49
C SER A 200 -15.66 -10.21 41.05
N ILE A 201 -16.43 -11.30 41.06
CA ILE A 201 -16.11 -12.57 40.43
C ILE A 201 -17.38 -12.99 39.68
N SER A 202 -17.28 -13.24 38.38
CA SER A 202 -18.39 -13.72 37.54
C SER A 202 -17.95 -14.91 36.70
N THR A 203 -18.85 -15.86 36.51
CA THR A 203 -18.76 -16.89 35.48
C THR A 203 -19.93 -16.67 34.52
N GLU A 204 -19.60 -16.51 33.25
CA GLU A 204 -20.52 -16.31 32.13
C GLU A 204 -20.62 -17.62 31.36
N THR A 205 -21.77 -17.94 30.79
CA THR A 205 -21.99 -19.15 30.00
C THR A 205 -23.01 -18.83 28.94
N GLU A 206 -22.57 -18.84 27.69
CA GLU A 206 -23.36 -18.46 26.53
C GLU A 206 -23.55 -19.67 25.62
N TYR A 207 -24.69 -19.75 24.94
CA TYR A 207 -24.96 -20.75 23.93
C TYR A 207 -25.47 -20.09 22.66
N GLU A 208 -24.74 -20.31 21.57
CA GLU A 208 -25.15 -19.97 20.21
C GLU A 208 -25.47 -21.26 19.42
N PRO A 209 -26.54 -21.30 18.60
CA PRO A 209 -26.87 -22.45 17.76
C PRO A 209 -25.77 -22.86 16.77
N GLU A 210 -24.95 -21.91 16.31
CA GLU A 210 -23.89 -22.15 15.33
C GLU A 210 -22.52 -22.40 15.98
N GLU A 211 -22.15 -21.66 17.04
CA GLU A 211 -20.83 -21.75 17.67
C GLU A 211 -20.76 -22.71 18.89
N GLY A 212 -21.89 -23.05 19.51
CA GLY A 212 -21.95 -24.01 20.63
C GLY A 212 -22.05 -23.32 21.99
N THR A 213 -21.44 -23.89 23.04
CA THR A 213 -21.44 -23.31 24.40
C THR A 213 -20.05 -22.83 24.77
N GLU A 214 -19.91 -21.54 25.04
CA GLU A 214 -18.70 -20.97 25.65
C GLU A 214 -18.92 -20.69 27.14
N THR A 215 -17.85 -20.60 27.91
CA THR A 215 -17.91 -20.36 29.36
C THR A 215 -16.64 -19.68 29.82
N GLU A 216 -16.80 -18.49 30.40
CA GLU A 216 -15.71 -17.57 30.70
C GLU A 216 -15.76 -17.17 32.18
N THR A 217 -14.62 -16.89 32.81
CA THR A 217 -14.58 -16.45 34.22
C THR A 217 -13.76 -15.18 34.42
N ARG A 218 -14.44 -14.10 34.83
CA ARG A 218 -13.87 -12.79 35.12
C ARG A 218 -13.68 -12.57 36.62
N VAL A 219 -12.51 -12.05 37.01
CA VAL A 219 -12.24 -11.50 38.34
C VAL A 219 -11.82 -10.06 38.19
N ARG A 220 -12.48 -9.13 38.89
CA ARG A 220 -12.11 -7.71 38.93
C ARG A 220 -11.79 -7.28 40.35
N GLU A 221 -10.67 -6.59 40.55
CA GLU A 221 -10.28 -5.99 41.83
C GLU A 221 -9.96 -4.51 41.66
N LEU A 222 -10.50 -3.66 42.54
CA LEU A 222 -10.29 -2.22 42.46
C LEU A 222 -8.82 -1.87 42.75
N THR A 223 -8.18 -1.17 41.80
CA THR A 223 -6.81 -0.64 41.95
C THR A 223 -6.82 0.83 42.33
N PHE A 224 -7.75 1.60 41.78
CA PHE A 224 -7.94 3.01 42.09
C PHE A 224 -9.40 3.45 41.94
N ALA A 225 -9.84 4.43 42.71
CA ALA A 225 -11.08 5.17 42.44
C ALA A 225 -10.96 6.64 42.86
N SER A 226 -11.65 7.54 42.16
CA SER A 226 -11.85 8.93 42.55
C SER A 226 -13.33 9.25 42.57
N ILE A 227 -13.88 9.41 43.78
CA ILE A 227 -15.32 9.56 44.01
C ILE A 227 -15.58 10.84 44.83
N GLY A 228 -16.38 11.77 44.30
CA GLY A 228 -16.66 13.06 44.93
C GLY A 228 -15.39 13.84 45.30
N GLY A 229 -14.33 13.71 44.50
CA GLY A 229 -13.01 14.30 44.74
C GLY A 229 -12.15 13.61 45.83
N LYS A 230 -12.53 12.44 46.32
CA LYS A 230 -11.70 11.60 47.21
C LYS A 230 -11.09 10.44 46.44
N THR A 231 -9.80 10.23 46.62
CA THR A 231 -9.05 9.14 45.98
C THR A 231 -8.88 7.93 46.89
N TYR A 232 -9.05 6.73 46.34
CA TYR A 232 -8.78 5.43 46.97
C TYR A 232 -7.74 4.69 46.13
N GLY A 233 -6.79 4.00 46.76
CA GLY A 233 -5.62 3.43 46.07
C GLY A 233 -4.54 4.46 45.70
N HIS A 234 -3.55 4.01 44.93
CA HIS A 234 -2.53 4.86 44.31
C HIS A 234 -2.85 4.97 42.81
N ALA A 235 -2.80 6.19 42.27
CA ALA A 235 -3.12 6.44 40.86
C ALA A 235 -1.98 5.96 39.96
N THR A 236 -2.10 4.75 39.42
CA THR A 236 -1.19 4.19 38.41
C THR A 236 -1.47 4.71 37.00
N ILE A 237 -2.10 5.88 36.88
CA ILE A 237 -2.73 6.44 35.67
C ILE A 237 -2.25 7.87 35.42
N GLY A 238 -2.36 8.35 34.19
CA GLY A 238 -2.19 9.76 33.81
C GLY A 238 -3.47 10.37 33.23
N ILE A 239 -3.42 11.67 32.95
CA ILE A 239 -4.54 12.46 32.43
C ILE A 239 -4.10 13.23 31.19
N ILE A 240 -4.83 13.10 30.08
CA ILE A 240 -4.77 14.01 28.93
C ILE A 240 -5.92 15.01 29.03
N SER A 241 -5.67 16.29 28.75
CA SER A 241 -6.69 17.33 28.81
C SER A 241 -6.45 18.47 27.83
N GLY A 242 -7.53 19.09 27.38
CA GLY A 242 -7.51 20.19 26.43
C GLY A 242 -8.92 20.69 26.12
N HIS A 243 -9.03 21.44 25.04
CA HIS A 243 -10.27 22.01 24.52
C HIS A 243 -10.41 21.74 23.03
N VAL A 244 -11.65 21.61 22.56
CA VAL A 244 -11.98 21.55 21.14
C VAL A 244 -12.66 22.86 20.73
N TYR A 245 -12.09 23.54 19.76
CA TYR A 245 -12.61 24.77 19.17
C TYR A 245 -12.96 24.57 17.69
N GLN A 246 -13.71 25.52 17.12
CA GLN A 246 -13.69 25.74 15.68
C GLN A 246 -12.34 26.30 15.26
N ILE A 247 -12.04 26.27 13.95
CA ILE A 247 -10.83 26.86 13.35
C ILE A 247 -10.59 28.36 13.67
N ASP A 248 -11.57 29.06 14.26
CA ASP A 248 -11.41 30.43 14.77
C ASP A 248 -10.62 30.52 16.10
N ARG A 249 -10.36 29.37 16.76
CA ARG A 249 -9.69 29.21 18.07
C ARG A 249 -10.36 29.94 19.24
N VAL A 250 -11.66 30.25 19.13
CA VAL A 250 -12.41 31.05 20.12
C VAL A 250 -13.79 30.47 20.39
N THR A 251 -14.43 29.86 19.40
CA THR A 251 -15.76 29.25 19.53
C THR A 251 -15.62 27.79 19.96
N PRO A 252 -15.95 27.42 21.21
CA PRO A 252 -15.81 26.05 21.68
C PRO A 252 -16.84 25.12 21.04
N ILE A 253 -16.43 23.86 20.81
CA ILE A 253 -17.31 22.78 20.34
C ILE A 253 -17.55 21.84 21.52
N GLY A 254 -18.72 21.97 22.14
CA GLY A 254 -19.20 20.99 23.12
C GLY A 254 -19.92 19.81 22.44
N GLY A 255 -19.82 18.62 23.02
CA GLY A 255 -20.35 17.39 22.43
C GLY A 255 -19.45 16.72 21.38
N ALA A 256 -18.27 17.28 21.08
CA ALA A 256 -17.22 16.57 20.34
C ALA A 256 -16.69 15.37 21.13
N LYS A 257 -16.47 14.24 20.45
CA LYS A 257 -15.92 12.98 20.97
C LYS A 257 -14.41 12.99 20.77
N VAL A 258 -13.65 12.97 21.87
CA VAL A 258 -12.18 12.90 21.85
C VAL A 258 -11.75 11.52 22.33
N GLN A 259 -10.89 10.85 21.58
CA GLN A 259 -10.40 9.49 21.87
C GLN A 259 -8.87 9.49 21.89
N ALA A 260 -8.29 8.80 22.86
CA ALA A 260 -6.87 8.50 22.95
C ALA A 260 -6.68 6.98 22.75
N ILE A 261 -6.03 6.62 21.66
CA ILE A 261 -5.81 5.24 21.20
C ILE A 261 -4.37 4.87 21.56
N GLY A 262 -4.18 3.82 22.35
CA GLY A 262 -2.85 3.34 22.75
C GLY A 262 -2.09 2.76 21.56
N VAL A 263 -0.79 3.02 21.51
CA VAL A 263 0.16 2.50 20.51
C VAL A 263 1.32 1.71 21.11
N SER A 264 1.39 1.62 22.46
CA SER A 264 2.29 0.72 23.18
C SER A 264 1.49 -0.42 23.84
N GLU A 265 2.12 -1.59 23.98
CA GLU A 265 1.52 -2.76 24.64
C GLU A 265 0.98 -2.41 26.04
N GLY A 266 -0.24 -2.84 26.36
CA GLY A 266 -0.90 -2.57 27.64
C GLY A 266 -1.44 -1.14 27.85
N ALA A 267 -1.25 -0.20 26.90
CA ALA A 267 -1.79 1.16 27.03
C ALA A 267 -3.33 1.21 26.98
N GLY A 268 -3.97 0.26 26.28
CA GLY A 268 -5.42 0.29 26.06
C GLY A 268 -5.85 1.56 25.32
N TRP A 269 -7.01 2.10 25.67
CA TRP A 269 -7.51 3.35 25.11
C TRP A 269 -8.37 4.11 26.13
N GLY A 270 -8.80 5.32 25.79
CA GLY A 270 -9.78 6.06 26.58
C GLY A 270 -10.40 7.21 25.80
N GLN A 271 -11.44 7.83 26.36
CA GLN A 271 -12.17 8.90 25.68
C GLN A 271 -12.79 9.93 26.61
N ALA A 272 -13.26 11.04 26.02
CA ALA A 272 -14.09 12.03 26.67
C ALA A 272 -15.03 12.70 25.67
N ILE A 273 -16.25 13.03 26.11
CA ILE A 273 -17.09 14.01 25.44
C ILE A 273 -16.77 15.39 26.01
N THR A 274 -16.58 16.37 25.13
CA THR A 274 -16.32 17.76 25.50
C THR A 274 -17.53 18.42 26.18
N SER A 275 -17.25 19.19 27.22
CA SER A 275 -18.22 20.05 27.91
C SER A 275 -18.68 21.20 27.01
N SER A 276 -19.74 21.94 27.41
CA SER A 276 -20.27 23.08 26.64
C SER A 276 -19.28 24.23 26.41
N ASP A 277 -18.16 24.26 27.13
CA ASP A 277 -17.04 25.19 26.96
C ASP A 277 -15.88 24.60 26.15
N GLY A 278 -16.10 23.43 25.53
CA GLY A 278 -15.12 22.71 24.72
C GLY A 278 -14.13 21.87 25.52
N SER A 279 -14.12 21.96 26.86
CA SER A 279 -13.12 21.29 27.70
C SER A 279 -13.34 19.78 27.82
N TYR A 280 -12.25 19.01 27.87
CA TYR A 280 -12.28 17.57 28.08
C TYR A 280 -11.10 17.07 28.94
N ASN A 281 -11.29 15.91 29.57
CA ASN A 281 -10.23 15.18 30.28
C ASN A 281 -10.38 13.68 29.99
N ILE A 282 -9.33 13.03 29.50
CA ILE A 282 -9.24 11.58 29.32
C ILE A 282 -8.30 11.03 30.39
N ILE A 283 -8.72 9.95 31.05
CA ILE A 283 -7.94 9.25 32.08
C ILE A 283 -7.43 7.96 31.47
N LEU A 284 -6.12 7.72 31.57
CA LEU A 284 -5.43 6.67 30.83
C LEU A 284 -4.41 5.94 31.69
N PRO A 285 -4.14 4.65 31.43
CA PRO A 285 -2.91 3.99 31.88
C PRO A 285 -1.62 4.74 31.46
N PRO A 286 -0.45 4.35 31.99
CA PRO A 286 0.82 4.80 31.45
C PRO A 286 1.06 4.09 30.12
N GLY A 287 1.48 4.82 29.10
CA GLY A 287 1.63 4.32 27.75
C GLY A 287 1.76 5.44 26.73
N ASP A 288 1.98 5.06 25.48
CA ASP A 288 2.00 5.97 24.35
C ASP A 288 0.64 5.99 23.65
N TYR A 289 0.11 7.18 23.36
CA TYR A 289 -1.22 7.36 22.77
C TYR A 289 -1.22 8.29 21.55
N LYS A 290 -2.06 7.99 20.57
CA LYS A 290 -2.50 8.95 19.55
C LYS A 290 -3.86 9.51 19.97
N VAL A 291 -4.05 10.83 19.89
CA VAL A 291 -5.33 11.46 20.25
C VAL A 291 -6.03 11.94 18.99
N ARG A 292 -7.30 11.57 18.81
CA ARG A 292 -8.18 11.99 17.71
C ARG A 292 -9.47 12.62 18.25
N VAL A 293 -10.13 13.42 17.42
CA VAL A 293 -11.44 14.01 17.73
C VAL A 293 -12.39 13.92 16.53
N SER A 294 -13.67 13.70 16.83
CA SER A 294 -14.78 13.80 15.88
C SER A 294 -15.90 14.69 16.44
N ALA A 295 -16.52 15.48 15.58
CA ALA A 295 -17.64 16.35 15.94
C ALA A 295 -18.61 16.51 14.76
N SER A 296 -19.91 16.56 15.03
CA SER A 296 -20.93 16.67 13.98
C SER A 296 -20.76 17.96 13.17
N GLY A 297 -20.60 17.83 11.85
CA GLY A 297 -20.37 18.94 10.93
C GLY A 297 -18.90 19.36 10.75
N TYR A 298 -17.95 18.72 11.44
CA TYR A 298 -16.53 19.03 11.37
C TYR A 298 -15.71 17.86 10.84
N ALA A 299 -14.56 18.14 10.25
CA ALA A 299 -13.62 17.10 9.82
C ALA A 299 -13.04 16.35 11.04
N ARG A 300 -12.88 15.02 10.94
CA ARG A 300 -12.11 14.24 11.93
C ARG A 300 -10.64 14.67 11.88
N GLU A 301 -10.02 14.84 13.04
CA GLU A 301 -8.64 15.31 13.18
C GLU A 301 -7.85 14.50 14.22
N TYR A 302 -6.57 14.29 13.97
CA TYR A 302 -5.59 13.81 14.95
C TYR A 302 -4.72 14.95 15.46
N TYR A 303 -4.31 14.84 16.72
CA TYR A 303 -3.37 15.78 17.31
C TYR A 303 -1.98 15.61 16.65
N ASP A 304 -1.28 16.65 16.21
CA ASP A 304 -1.52 18.10 16.38
C ASP A 304 -1.80 18.74 15.01
N ASN A 305 -3.07 19.01 14.69
CA ASN A 305 -3.51 19.55 13.40
C ASN A 305 -3.16 18.68 12.17
N VAL A 306 -3.27 17.35 12.29
CA VAL A 306 -3.04 16.38 11.19
C VAL A 306 -4.27 15.51 10.91
N THR A 307 -4.49 15.15 9.65
CA THR A 307 -5.59 14.23 9.29
C THR A 307 -5.20 12.75 9.38
N PRO A 308 -4.03 12.29 8.87
CA PRO A 308 -3.74 10.87 8.84
C PRO A 308 -3.09 10.36 10.13
N SER A 309 -3.52 9.18 10.58
CA SER A 309 -3.16 8.60 11.89
C SER A 309 -1.67 8.31 12.08
N HIS A 310 -0.89 8.14 11.00
CA HIS A 310 0.55 7.87 11.06
C HIS A 310 1.39 9.17 11.14
N GLU A 311 0.81 10.33 10.82
CA GLU A 311 1.43 11.65 11.06
C GLU A 311 1.04 12.19 12.46
N ALA A 312 0.14 11.51 13.17
CA ALA A 312 -0.30 11.88 14.51
C ALA A 312 0.84 11.87 15.54
N LYS A 313 0.89 12.93 16.34
CA LYS A 313 1.90 13.13 17.38
C LYS A 313 1.60 12.24 18.58
N ILE A 314 2.52 11.31 18.86
CA ILE A 314 2.43 10.41 20.01
C ILE A 314 2.53 11.21 21.32
N ILE A 315 1.62 10.93 22.24
CA ILE A 315 1.55 11.47 23.59
C ILE A 315 2.00 10.39 24.57
N ASN A 316 3.19 10.56 25.15
CA ASN A 316 3.71 9.69 26.20
C ASN A 316 3.08 10.06 27.55
N VAL A 317 2.22 9.18 28.07
CA VAL A 317 1.59 9.29 29.39
C VAL A 317 2.40 8.46 30.39
N THR A 318 2.91 9.08 31.45
CA THR A 318 3.56 8.36 32.56
C THR A 318 2.64 8.30 33.78
N GLU A 319 2.93 7.38 34.71
CA GLU A 319 2.24 7.28 36.00
C GLU A 319 2.14 8.66 36.70
N GLY A 320 0.93 9.05 37.09
CA GLY A 320 0.64 10.32 37.77
C GLY A 320 0.84 11.59 36.92
N SER A 321 1.07 11.47 35.61
CA SER A 321 1.24 12.64 34.72
C SER A 321 -0.08 13.35 34.43
N HIS A 322 0.00 14.67 34.24
CA HIS A 322 -1.09 15.48 33.69
C HIS A 322 -0.57 16.25 32.48
N ILE A 323 -1.05 15.85 31.31
CA ILE A 323 -0.69 16.41 30.00
C ILE A 323 -1.84 17.33 29.60
N ALA A 324 -1.59 18.64 29.65
CA ALA A 324 -2.57 19.67 29.35
C ALA A 324 -2.25 20.38 28.03
N ASN A 325 -3.26 21.07 27.48
CA ASN A 325 -3.22 21.79 26.21
C ASN A 325 -3.03 20.87 24.99
N ILE A 326 -3.66 19.69 25.03
CA ILE A 326 -3.92 18.89 23.83
C ILE A 326 -5.20 19.46 23.21
N ASP A 327 -5.08 20.63 22.60
CA ASP A 327 -6.20 21.38 22.04
C ASP A 327 -6.38 21.07 20.53
N PHE A 328 -7.60 21.19 20.02
CA PHE A 328 -7.98 20.91 18.62
C PHE A 328 -8.75 22.09 18.00
N ASP A 329 -8.55 22.36 16.70
CA ASP A 329 -9.07 23.54 16.00
C ASP A 329 -9.85 23.17 14.72
N LEU A 330 -11.05 22.61 14.89
CA LEU A 330 -11.71 21.87 13.82
C LEU A 330 -12.22 22.75 12.66
N THR A 331 -11.92 22.28 11.45
CA THR A 331 -12.50 22.80 10.19
C THR A 331 -13.84 22.13 9.89
N GLU A 332 -14.71 22.81 9.13
CA GLU A 332 -15.96 22.20 8.66
C GLU A 332 -15.67 20.94 7.84
N GLY A 333 -16.48 19.90 8.03
CA GLY A 333 -16.37 18.63 7.32
C GLY A 333 -17.22 18.62 6.05
N GLY A 334 -16.70 18.01 4.99
CA GLY A 334 -17.48 17.63 3.81
C GLY A 334 -18.14 16.26 4.00
N SER A 335 -18.89 15.83 2.98
CA SER A 335 -19.50 14.51 2.95
C SER A 335 -19.43 13.85 1.57
N ILE A 336 -19.59 12.53 1.53
CA ILE A 336 -19.81 11.73 0.32
C ILE A 336 -21.17 11.06 0.45
N SER A 337 -21.95 11.01 -0.63
CA SER A 337 -23.23 10.28 -0.65
C SER A 337 -23.48 9.57 -1.97
N GLY A 338 -24.10 8.41 -1.92
CA GLY A 338 -24.55 7.65 -3.08
C GLY A 338 -25.50 6.54 -2.66
N HIS A 339 -25.61 5.52 -3.50
CA HIS A 339 -26.37 4.31 -3.23
C HIS A 339 -25.53 3.06 -3.48
N VAL A 340 -25.84 1.97 -2.79
CA VAL A 340 -25.33 0.64 -3.11
C VAL A 340 -26.46 -0.17 -3.76
N TYR A 341 -26.18 -0.68 -4.96
CA TYR A 341 -27.09 -1.51 -5.75
C TYR A 341 -26.49 -2.90 -5.99
N GLN A 342 -27.35 -3.86 -6.34
CA GLN A 342 -26.92 -5.08 -7.03
C GLN A 342 -26.33 -4.75 -8.41
N SER A 343 -25.65 -5.73 -9.02
CA SER A 343 -25.04 -5.63 -10.36
C SER A 343 -25.99 -5.23 -11.51
N ASN A 344 -27.30 -5.23 -11.28
CA ASN A 344 -28.29 -4.69 -12.22
C ASN A 344 -28.41 -3.16 -12.20
N GLY A 345 -27.79 -2.47 -11.22
CA GLY A 345 -27.80 -1.02 -11.05
C GLY A 345 -29.16 -0.42 -10.65
N ILE A 346 -30.09 -1.24 -10.13
CA ILE A 346 -31.48 -0.82 -9.84
C ILE A 346 -32.00 -1.40 -8.52
N THR A 347 -31.67 -2.65 -8.16
CA THR A 347 -32.09 -3.22 -6.86
C THR A 347 -31.18 -2.66 -5.76
N PRO A 348 -31.69 -1.90 -4.78
CA PRO A 348 -30.86 -1.42 -3.67
C PRO A 348 -30.45 -2.55 -2.74
N ILE A 349 -29.29 -2.39 -2.10
CA ILE A 349 -28.81 -3.25 -1.01
C ILE A 349 -28.86 -2.41 0.26
N ALA A 350 -29.70 -2.82 1.21
CA ALA A 350 -29.78 -2.26 2.56
C ALA A 350 -28.75 -2.94 3.47
N GLY A 351 -28.24 -2.23 4.48
CA GLY A 351 -27.23 -2.78 5.40
C GLY A 351 -25.89 -3.10 4.74
N ALA A 352 -25.59 -2.53 3.56
CA ALA A 352 -24.26 -2.62 2.98
C ALA A 352 -23.34 -1.64 3.69
N GLU A 353 -22.20 -2.13 4.18
CA GLU A 353 -21.14 -1.31 4.74
C GLU A 353 -20.45 -0.51 3.64
N VAL A 354 -20.25 0.78 3.83
CA VAL A 354 -19.57 1.66 2.88
C VAL A 354 -18.35 2.28 3.54
N PHE A 355 -17.17 1.93 3.04
CA PHE A 355 -15.89 2.38 3.57
C PHE A 355 -15.30 3.50 2.71
N VAL A 356 -14.90 4.60 3.35
CA VAL A 356 -14.18 5.72 2.76
C VAL A 356 -12.80 5.83 3.39
N ARG A 357 -11.72 5.81 2.59
CA ARG A 357 -10.33 6.01 3.05
C ARG A 357 -9.61 7.07 2.21
N PRO A 358 -8.67 7.86 2.78
CA PRO A 358 -7.85 8.80 2.01
C PRO A 358 -7.02 8.10 0.92
N SER A 359 -7.07 8.56 -0.33
CA SER A 359 -6.43 7.89 -1.49
C SER A 359 -4.92 7.74 -1.39
N LYS A 360 -4.25 8.51 -0.54
CA LYS A 360 -2.80 8.49 -0.35
C LYS A 360 -2.34 7.47 0.72
N TYR A 361 -3.24 7.06 1.61
CA TYR A 361 -2.87 6.33 2.84
C TYR A 361 -3.75 5.09 3.00
N PHE A 362 -3.27 3.96 2.51
CA PHE A 362 -4.04 2.72 2.42
C PHE A 362 -4.44 2.12 3.79
N PHE A 363 -3.48 2.12 4.72
CA PHE A 363 -3.59 1.59 6.08
C PHE A 363 -4.15 2.60 7.08
N ASP A 364 -4.59 3.77 6.63
CA ASP A 364 -5.11 4.81 7.51
C ASP A 364 -6.57 4.53 7.89
N GLU A 365 -6.95 4.97 9.09
CA GLU A 365 -8.29 4.74 9.62
C GLU A 365 -9.35 5.42 8.72
N GLY A 366 -10.26 4.59 8.20
CA GLY A 366 -11.33 5.04 7.34
C GLY A 366 -12.52 5.61 8.09
N PHE A 367 -13.56 5.91 7.31
CA PHE A 367 -14.91 6.18 7.77
C PHE A 367 -15.80 5.04 7.27
N CYS A 368 -16.71 4.54 8.11
CA CYS A 368 -17.74 3.58 7.72
C CYS A 368 -19.13 4.20 7.85
N THR A 369 -20.11 3.62 7.17
CA THR A 369 -21.54 3.78 7.41
C THR A 369 -22.29 2.63 6.73
N THR A 370 -23.47 2.28 7.21
CA THR A 370 -24.36 1.31 6.53
C THR A 370 -25.36 2.00 5.60
N THR A 371 -25.86 1.29 4.59
CA THR A 371 -26.92 1.81 3.71
C THR A 371 -28.31 1.69 4.30
N ALA A 372 -29.14 2.70 4.04
CA ALA A 372 -30.57 2.70 4.34
C ALA A 372 -31.34 1.67 3.48
N SER A 373 -32.63 1.48 3.78
CA SER A 373 -33.50 0.51 3.09
C SER A 373 -33.73 0.77 1.59
N ASP A 374 -33.42 1.97 1.09
CA ASP A 374 -33.40 2.34 -0.34
C ASP A 374 -31.99 2.28 -0.96
N GLY A 375 -31.02 1.73 -0.22
CA GLY A 375 -29.62 1.61 -0.62
C GLY A 375 -28.81 2.89 -0.45
N SER A 376 -29.40 4.02 -0.03
CA SER A 376 -28.69 5.29 0.11
C SER A 376 -27.73 5.30 1.32
N TYR A 377 -26.62 6.03 1.21
CA TYR A 377 -25.67 6.26 2.30
C TYR A 377 -25.14 7.70 2.28
N VAL A 378 -24.70 8.20 3.44
CA VAL A 378 -23.98 9.48 3.58
C VAL A 378 -22.86 9.34 4.62
N ILE A 379 -21.62 9.55 4.19
CA ILE A 379 -20.45 9.60 5.08
C ILE A 379 -20.07 11.06 5.28
N THR A 380 -19.94 11.49 6.54
CA THR A 380 -19.67 12.90 6.91
C THR A 380 -18.35 13.04 7.67
N GLY A 381 -17.93 14.27 7.94
CA GLY A 381 -16.70 14.56 8.70
C GLY A 381 -15.41 14.36 7.89
N LEU A 382 -15.51 14.44 6.56
CA LEU A 382 -14.39 14.27 5.65
C LEU A 382 -13.66 15.60 5.42
N SER A 383 -12.34 15.61 5.55
CA SER A 383 -11.49 16.77 5.23
C SER A 383 -11.40 17.05 3.72
N LEU A 384 -10.79 18.17 3.34
CA LEU A 384 -10.43 18.46 1.94
C LEU A 384 -9.43 17.42 1.44
N GLY A 385 -9.79 16.62 0.42
CA GLY A 385 -8.90 15.57 -0.06
C GLY A 385 -9.45 14.70 -1.18
N GLN A 386 -8.66 13.71 -1.55
CA GLN A 386 -9.05 12.61 -2.43
C GLN A 386 -9.27 11.35 -1.59
N TYR A 387 -10.35 10.64 -1.87
CA TYR A 387 -10.76 9.44 -1.14
C TYR A 387 -11.04 8.29 -2.11
N LYS A 388 -10.82 7.05 -1.66
CA LYS A 388 -11.38 5.85 -2.28
C LYS A 388 -12.62 5.43 -1.52
N VAL A 389 -13.63 4.94 -2.24
CA VAL A 389 -14.91 4.49 -1.67
C VAL A 389 -15.16 3.06 -2.15
N ARG A 390 -15.43 2.14 -1.21
CA ARG A 390 -15.86 0.77 -1.49
C ARG A 390 -17.13 0.46 -0.70
N ALA A 391 -17.89 -0.55 -1.15
CA ALA A 391 -18.96 -1.12 -0.35
C ALA A 391 -18.81 -2.64 -0.26
N GLU A 392 -19.25 -3.21 0.86
CA GLU A 392 -19.29 -4.65 1.12
C GLU A 392 -20.67 -5.02 1.70
N ALA A 393 -21.12 -6.24 1.44
CA ALA A 393 -22.40 -6.74 1.93
C ALA A 393 -22.38 -8.29 1.96
N PRO A 394 -23.06 -8.95 2.91
CA PRO A 394 -23.13 -10.41 2.97
C PRO A 394 -23.59 -11.05 1.65
N GLY A 395 -22.84 -12.05 1.17
CA GLY A 395 -23.10 -12.73 -0.10
C GLY A 395 -22.65 -11.99 -1.38
N TYR A 396 -22.07 -10.79 -1.25
CA TYR A 396 -21.54 -10.01 -2.38
C TYR A 396 -20.01 -9.96 -2.38
N ALA A 397 -19.44 -9.70 -3.57
CA ALA A 397 -18.00 -9.61 -3.77
C ALA A 397 -17.40 -8.42 -3.01
N LYS A 398 -16.45 -8.70 -2.12
CA LYS A 398 -15.67 -7.73 -1.35
C LYS A 398 -14.72 -6.93 -2.25
N LEU A 399 -14.08 -5.89 -1.69
CA LEU A 399 -13.09 -5.05 -2.38
C LEU A 399 -13.62 -4.37 -3.67
N ARG A 400 -14.94 -4.12 -3.73
CA ARG A 400 -15.63 -3.47 -4.85
C ARG A 400 -15.69 -1.97 -4.64
N TYR A 401 -14.92 -1.23 -5.43
CA TYR A 401 -14.80 0.23 -5.33
C TYR A 401 -15.80 0.94 -6.27
N TYR A 402 -16.03 2.22 -5.98
CA TYR A 402 -16.73 3.16 -6.86
C TYR A 402 -16.21 3.10 -8.30
N ASP A 403 -17.11 3.30 -9.27
CA ASP A 403 -16.88 3.13 -10.72
C ASP A 403 -16.74 1.67 -11.19
N SER A 404 -17.29 0.72 -10.43
CA SER A 404 -17.33 -0.72 -10.76
C SER A 404 -15.95 -1.34 -11.01
N VAL A 405 -14.92 -0.80 -10.35
CA VAL A 405 -13.56 -1.33 -10.38
C VAL A 405 -13.28 -2.14 -9.12
N TYR A 406 -12.32 -3.04 -9.28
CA TYR A 406 -11.84 -3.92 -8.24
C TYR A 406 -10.41 -3.45 -7.90
N GLY A 407 -10.12 -3.25 -6.61
CA GLY A 407 -8.76 -3.05 -6.08
C GLY A 407 -8.30 -1.59 -5.92
N TRP A 408 -7.51 -1.33 -4.87
CA TRP A 408 -7.12 0.03 -4.44
C TRP A 408 -6.43 0.86 -5.52
N ASN A 409 -5.46 0.25 -6.22
CA ASN A 409 -4.67 0.93 -7.25
C ASN A 409 -5.49 1.31 -8.48
N ASN A 410 -6.58 0.59 -8.75
CA ASN A 410 -7.49 0.85 -9.87
C ASN A 410 -8.68 1.75 -9.46
N ALA A 411 -8.94 1.90 -8.16
CA ALA A 411 -10.09 2.63 -7.62
C ALA A 411 -10.12 4.10 -8.09
N THR A 412 -11.28 4.59 -8.53
CA THR A 412 -11.45 6.01 -8.89
C THR A 412 -11.41 6.87 -7.62
N SER A 413 -10.60 7.95 -7.62
CA SER A 413 -10.53 8.90 -6.50
C SER A 413 -11.72 9.86 -6.52
N VAL A 414 -12.47 9.93 -5.42
CA VAL A 414 -13.53 10.91 -5.16
C VAL A 414 -12.93 12.14 -4.48
N ILE A 415 -13.21 13.33 -5.01
CA ILE A 415 -12.75 14.59 -4.42
C ILE A 415 -13.82 15.10 -3.45
N VAL A 416 -13.41 15.39 -2.22
CA VAL A 416 -14.24 16.05 -1.19
C VAL A 416 -13.81 17.51 -1.08
N THR A 417 -14.77 18.43 -1.04
CA THR A 417 -14.51 19.87 -0.84
C THR A 417 -15.45 20.40 0.24
N PRO A 418 -15.01 20.41 1.52
CA PRO A 418 -15.83 20.87 2.64
C PRO A 418 -16.34 22.31 2.47
N PRO A 419 -17.50 22.66 3.06
CA PRO A 419 -18.44 21.79 3.79
C PRO A 419 -19.40 21.01 2.87
N ASN A 420 -19.11 20.94 1.56
CA ASN A 420 -20.06 20.43 0.58
C ASN A 420 -20.13 18.89 0.59
N ASN A 421 -21.31 18.39 0.23
CA ASN A 421 -21.51 17.00 -0.12
C ASN A 421 -21.04 16.73 -1.55
N THR A 422 -20.39 15.58 -1.77
CA THR A 422 -20.05 15.01 -3.08
C THR A 422 -21.02 13.86 -3.39
N PRO A 423 -22.12 14.12 -4.14
CA PRO A 423 -23.17 13.14 -4.42
C PRO A 423 -22.91 12.25 -5.65
N ASN A 424 -23.74 11.21 -5.80
CA ASN A 424 -23.76 10.24 -6.91
C ASN A 424 -22.52 9.32 -6.96
N ILE A 425 -22.00 8.96 -5.78
CA ILE A 425 -20.94 7.95 -5.64
C ILE A 425 -21.60 6.57 -5.49
N ASP A 426 -22.29 6.13 -6.54
CA ASP A 426 -23.06 4.89 -6.51
C ASP A 426 -22.16 3.66 -6.78
N ILE A 427 -22.41 2.55 -6.07
CA ILE A 427 -21.59 1.33 -6.12
C ILE A 427 -22.48 0.12 -6.47
N ASN A 428 -22.06 -0.66 -7.48
CA ASN A 428 -22.77 -1.86 -7.92
C ASN A 428 -22.02 -3.12 -7.45
N LEU A 429 -22.63 -3.89 -6.56
CA LEU A 429 -22.10 -5.14 -6.02
C LEU A 429 -22.57 -6.36 -6.83
N GLU A 430 -21.63 -7.23 -7.19
CA GLU A 430 -21.88 -8.52 -7.82
C GLU A 430 -21.94 -9.61 -6.74
N PHE A 431 -22.69 -10.70 -6.97
CA PHE A 431 -22.68 -11.84 -6.05
C PHE A 431 -21.28 -12.43 -5.95
N ALA A 432 -20.83 -12.70 -4.73
CA ALA A 432 -19.57 -13.40 -4.49
C ALA A 432 -19.64 -14.84 -5.01
N GLY A 433 -18.51 -15.38 -5.45
CA GLY A 433 -18.28 -16.81 -5.33
C GLY A 433 -17.60 -17.13 -4.00
N SER A 434 -17.34 -18.41 -3.77
CA SER A 434 -16.50 -18.87 -2.67
C SER A 434 -15.51 -19.95 -3.13
N ILE A 435 -14.51 -20.23 -2.30
CA ILE A 435 -13.58 -21.35 -2.44
C ILE A 435 -13.65 -22.16 -1.14
N SER A 436 -13.86 -23.47 -1.24
CA SER A 436 -13.90 -24.35 -0.07
C SER A 436 -13.05 -25.59 -0.22
N GLY A 437 -12.58 -26.13 0.90
CA GLY A 437 -11.66 -27.24 0.93
C GLY A 437 -11.35 -27.72 2.35
N HIS A 438 -10.33 -28.55 2.46
CA HIS A 438 -9.78 -29.01 3.74
C HIS A 438 -8.25 -28.90 3.74
N ILE A 439 -7.68 -28.62 4.90
CA ILE A 439 -6.23 -28.52 5.14
C ILE A 439 -5.81 -29.65 6.08
N TYR A 440 -4.89 -30.49 5.62
CA TYR A 440 -4.31 -31.59 6.40
C TYR A 440 -2.78 -31.47 6.48
N ALA A 441 -2.17 -32.19 7.40
CA ALA A 441 -0.74 -32.47 7.38
C ALA A 441 -0.35 -33.38 6.20
N SER A 442 0.95 -33.61 6.01
CA SER A 442 1.50 -34.50 4.97
C SER A 442 1.04 -35.97 5.05
N ASP A 443 0.36 -36.38 6.13
CA ASP A 443 -0.28 -37.69 6.24
C ASP A 443 -1.64 -37.77 5.51
N GLY A 444 -2.21 -36.63 5.13
CA GLY A 444 -3.50 -36.49 4.46
C GLY A 444 -4.72 -36.84 5.33
N ILE A 445 -4.56 -36.85 6.66
CA ILE A 445 -5.59 -37.28 7.63
C ILE A 445 -5.67 -36.33 8.83
N THR A 446 -4.54 -35.87 9.36
CA THR A 446 -4.47 -34.97 10.52
C THR A 446 -4.83 -33.55 10.09
N PRO A 447 -5.94 -32.97 10.58
CA PRO A 447 -6.34 -31.62 10.18
C PRO A 447 -5.40 -30.54 10.71
N ILE A 448 -5.37 -29.39 10.04
CA ILE A 448 -4.60 -28.21 10.47
C ILE A 448 -5.53 -26.98 10.47
N GLN A 449 -5.60 -26.31 11.62
CA GLN A 449 -6.12 -24.96 11.75
C GLN A 449 -5.03 -23.95 11.38
N VAL A 450 -5.27 -23.15 10.34
CA VAL A 450 -4.38 -22.09 9.83
C VAL A 450 -5.18 -21.18 8.89
N SER A 451 -4.79 -19.92 8.73
CA SER A 451 -5.41 -19.05 7.73
C SER A 451 -5.04 -19.46 6.30
N ILE A 452 -5.97 -19.20 5.38
CA ILE A 452 -5.85 -19.50 3.96
C ILE A 452 -6.34 -18.29 3.15
N ILE A 453 -5.61 -17.91 2.12
CA ILE A 453 -5.72 -16.63 1.42
C ILE A 453 -5.84 -16.89 -0.09
N ALA A 454 -6.82 -16.25 -0.73
CA ALA A 454 -7.00 -16.23 -2.17
C ALA A 454 -6.53 -14.89 -2.75
N ASP A 455 -5.36 -14.88 -3.38
CA ASP A 455 -4.79 -13.71 -4.06
C ASP A 455 -5.23 -13.69 -5.54
N PRO A 456 -5.95 -12.67 -6.04
CA PRO A 456 -6.41 -12.66 -7.43
C PRO A 456 -5.26 -12.56 -8.44
N THR A 457 -5.35 -13.31 -9.53
CA THR A 457 -4.25 -13.49 -10.50
C THR A 457 -3.90 -12.24 -11.30
N SER A 458 -4.78 -11.25 -11.34
CA SER A 458 -4.51 -9.95 -11.98
C SER A 458 -3.49 -9.10 -11.20
N GLY A 459 -3.23 -9.42 -9.93
CA GLY A 459 -2.54 -8.53 -9.00
C GLY A 459 -3.36 -7.28 -8.66
N GLY A 460 -2.88 -6.48 -7.70
CA GLY A 460 -3.47 -5.18 -7.34
C GLY A 460 -4.52 -5.19 -6.21
N PHE A 461 -4.59 -6.27 -5.44
CA PHE A 461 -5.58 -6.50 -4.38
C PHE A 461 -4.93 -7.04 -3.12
N GLU A 462 -5.57 -6.78 -1.98
CA GLU A 462 -5.47 -7.66 -0.81
C GLU A 462 -6.04 -9.04 -1.17
N GLY A 463 -5.37 -10.11 -0.75
CA GLY A 463 -5.95 -11.44 -0.79
C GLY A 463 -7.09 -11.54 0.21
N ILE A 464 -8.19 -12.18 -0.17
CA ILE A 464 -9.32 -12.44 0.73
C ILE A 464 -9.07 -13.81 1.38
N GLY A 465 -9.16 -13.89 2.70
CA GLY A 465 -8.85 -15.12 3.44
C GLY A 465 -9.93 -15.55 4.43
N ALA A 466 -9.72 -16.74 4.98
CA ALA A 466 -10.49 -17.35 6.06
C ALA A 466 -9.57 -18.16 6.98
N MET A 467 -10.01 -18.46 8.19
CA MET A 467 -9.39 -19.45 9.07
C MET A 467 -9.99 -20.83 8.77
N SER A 468 -9.20 -21.92 8.82
CA SER A 468 -9.78 -23.27 8.83
C SER A 468 -10.31 -23.65 10.22
N ASN A 469 -11.37 -24.44 10.24
CA ASN A 469 -11.96 -25.03 11.44
C ASN A 469 -11.00 -26.06 12.07
N GLU A 470 -11.28 -26.50 13.30
CA GLU A 470 -10.50 -27.56 13.97
C GLU A 470 -10.47 -28.89 13.19
N ASP A 471 -11.49 -29.17 12.38
CA ASP A 471 -11.55 -30.33 11.49
C ASP A 471 -10.82 -30.12 10.14
N GLY A 472 -10.16 -28.97 9.99
CA GLY A 472 -9.40 -28.56 8.81
C GLY A 472 -10.25 -28.06 7.65
N SER A 473 -11.58 -28.10 7.74
CA SER A 473 -12.46 -27.54 6.70
C SER A 473 -12.36 -26.01 6.66
N TYR A 474 -12.55 -25.41 5.48
CA TYR A 474 -12.57 -23.96 5.34
C TYR A 474 -13.45 -23.52 4.17
N THR A 475 -13.94 -22.28 4.25
CA THR A 475 -14.60 -21.57 3.14
C THR A 475 -14.11 -20.13 3.10
N ILE A 476 -13.50 -19.71 1.98
CA ILE A 476 -13.21 -18.30 1.69
C ILE A 476 -14.42 -17.73 0.95
N GLU A 477 -15.16 -16.84 1.60
CA GLU A 477 -16.34 -16.18 1.05
C GLU A 477 -16.03 -14.77 0.52
N GLY A 478 -17.04 -14.13 -0.10
CA GLY A 478 -16.91 -12.75 -0.55
C GLY A 478 -16.02 -12.56 -1.78
N LEU A 479 -15.66 -13.63 -2.50
CA LEU A 479 -14.70 -13.56 -3.61
C LEU A 479 -15.32 -12.96 -4.88
N PRO A 480 -14.74 -11.88 -5.44
CA PRO A 480 -14.99 -11.47 -6.83
C PRO A 480 -14.90 -12.64 -7.83
N PRO A 481 -15.72 -12.64 -8.91
CA PRO A 481 -15.77 -13.73 -9.91
C PRO A 481 -14.59 -13.67 -10.90
N VAL A 482 -13.37 -13.84 -10.39
CA VAL A 482 -12.10 -13.84 -11.14
C VAL A 482 -11.32 -15.14 -10.83
N SER A 483 -10.09 -15.25 -11.35
CA SER A 483 -9.21 -16.36 -10.97
C SER A 483 -8.26 -15.96 -9.84
N TYR A 484 -7.94 -16.91 -8.99
CA TYR A 484 -7.09 -16.74 -7.80
C TYR A 484 -5.91 -17.70 -7.80
N THR A 485 -4.82 -17.26 -7.19
CA THR A 485 -3.77 -18.11 -6.63
C THR A 485 -4.08 -18.25 -5.15
N VAL A 486 -4.38 -19.48 -4.69
CA VAL A 486 -4.73 -19.76 -3.28
C VAL A 486 -3.51 -20.26 -2.54
N ARG A 487 -3.24 -19.74 -1.34
CA ARG A 487 -2.09 -20.07 -0.49
C ARG A 487 -2.46 -20.17 0.98
N ILE A 488 -1.65 -20.88 1.75
CA ILE A 488 -1.66 -20.76 3.21
C ILE A 488 -1.13 -19.38 3.63
N GLY A 489 -1.71 -18.83 4.69
CA GLY A 489 -1.28 -17.58 5.31
C GLY A 489 0.01 -17.71 6.12
N GLU A 490 0.20 -16.76 7.04
CA GLU A 490 1.49 -16.51 7.70
C GLU A 490 1.55 -17.07 9.13
N ASP A 491 0.38 -17.38 9.70
CA ASP A 491 0.09 -17.95 11.02
C ASP A 491 0.33 -19.47 11.12
N LEU A 492 1.33 -20.00 10.39
CA LEU A 492 1.62 -21.43 10.29
C LEU A 492 2.01 -22.05 11.66
N PRO A 493 1.24 -23.02 12.19
CA PRO A 493 1.59 -23.67 13.45
C PRO A 493 2.85 -24.54 13.32
N GLY A 494 3.67 -24.56 14.37
CA GLY A 494 4.84 -25.45 14.48
C GLY A 494 5.89 -25.24 13.39
N TRP A 495 6.05 -26.27 12.54
CA TRP A 495 7.08 -26.40 11.50
C TRP A 495 6.52 -26.44 10.07
N TYR A 496 5.21 -26.28 9.86
CA TYR A 496 4.62 -26.34 8.51
C TYR A 496 5.13 -25.19 7.65
N ALA A 497 5.54 -25.50 6.42
CA ALA A 497 5.95 -24.51 5.43
C ALA A 497 4.74 -23.97 4.67
N GLY A 498 4.83 -22.72 4.20
CA GLY A 498 3.79 -22.13 3.37
C GLY A 498 3.72 -22.80 1.99
N GLU A 499 2.50 -23.03 1.50
CA GLU A 499 2.25 -23.63 0.20
C GLU A 499 1.12 -22.93 -0.55
N PHE A 500 1.14 -23.07 -1.87
CA PHE A 500 0.07 -22.75 -2.80
C PHE A 500 -0.71 -24.02 -3.15
N TYR A 501 -1.98 -23.85 -3.56
CA TYR A 501 -2.89 -24.95 -3.89
C TYR A 501 -2.27 -25.99 -4.84
N ASN A 502 -2.59 -27.26 -4.61
CA ASN A 502 -2.08 -28.44 -5.33
C ASN A 502 -0.57 -28.66 -5.14
N SER A 503 -0.10 -28.50 -3.90
CA SER A 503 1.28 -28.73 -3.43
C SER A 503 2.34 -27.96 -4.23
N LYS A 504 2.01 -26.71 -4.61
CA LYS A 504 2.91 -25.82 -5.33
C LYS A 504 3.65 -24.94 -4.32
N TYR A 505 4.94 -24.75 -4.52
CA TYR A 505 5.76 -24.03 -3.54
C TYR A 505 6.03 -22.56 -3.90
N THR A 506 6.04 -22.23 -5.19
CA THR A 506 6.29 -20.86 -5.68
C THR A 506 5.05 -20.28 -6.33
N ARG A 507 4.87 -18.96 -6.21
CA ARG A 507 3.74 -18.25 -6.81
C ARG A 507 3.68 -18.40 -8.34
N SER A 508 4.83 -18.46 -8.99
CA SER A 508 4.99 -18.63 -10.45
C SER A 508 4.56 -20.01 -10.98
N THR A 509 4.47 -21.02 -10.11
CA THR A 509 4.06 -22.39 -10.47
C THR A 509 2.69 -22.79 -9.89
N ALA A 510 2.05 -21.87 -9.16
CA ALA A 510 0.76 -22.09 -8.50
C ALA A 510 -0.36 -22.34 -9.52
N ASP A 511 -1.17 -23.38 -9.30
CA ASP A 511 -2.33 -23.65 -10.15
C ASP A 511 -3.45 -22.64 -9.82
N HIS A 512 -4.02 -22.01 -10.84
CA HIS A 512 -5.06 -20.99 -10.66
C HIS A 512 -6.45 -21.61 -10.45
N VAL A 513 -7.17 -21.09 -9.47
CA VAL A 513 -8.56 -21.47 -9.12
C VAL A 513 -9.52 -20.44 -9.73
N PRO A 514 -10.38 -20.79 -10.70
CA PRO A 514 -11.36 -19.88 -11.27
C PRO A 514 -12.64 -19.85 -10.41
N VAL A 515 -13.05 -18.66 -9.97
CA VAL A 515 -14.28 -18.45 -9.18
C VAL A 515 -15.37 -17.86 -10.07
N SER A 516 -16.63 -18.22 -9.77
CA SER A 516 -17.82 -17.70 -10.47
C SER A 516 -18.85 -17.14 -9.49
N ALA A 517 -19.56 -16.09 -9.89
CA ALA A 517 -20.53 -15.40 -9.04
C ALA A 517 -21.66 -16.34 -8.59
N GLY A 518 -21.93 -16.38 -7.28
CA GLY A 518 -22.93 -17.24 -6.65
C GLY A 518 -22.59 -18.73 -6.64
N VAL A 519 -21.32 -19.10 -6.86
CA VAL A 519 -20.87 -20.50 -6.93
C VAL A 519 -19.72 -20.76 -5.96
N ASP A 520 -19.87 -21.83 -5.17
CA ASP A 520 -18.81 -22.41 -4.37
C ASP A 520 -17.88 -23.28 -5.22
N THR A 521 -16.58 -22.96 -5.17
CA THR A 521 -15.49 -23.68 -5.83
C THR A 521 -14.84 -24.63 -4.83
N ASN A 522 -15.51 -25.75 -4.58
CA ASN A 522 -15.10 -26.77 -3.61
C ASN A 522 -13.94 -27.67 -4.08
N ASN A 523 -13.46 -28.48 -3.13
CA ASN A 523 -12.38 -29.47 -3.26
C ASN A 523 -10.98 -28.87 -3.49
N ILE A 524 -10.78 -27.62 -3.06
CA ILE A 524 -9.48 -26.95 -3.08
C ILE A 524 -8.69 -27.37 -1.83
N ASN A 525 -8.24 -28.62 -1.80
CA ASN A 525 -7.64 -29.22 -0.61
C ASN A 525 -6.12 -29.00 -0.55
N PHE A 526 -5.57 -28.99 0.67
CA PHE A 526 -4.15 -28.83 0.97
C PHE A 526 -3.62 -30.00 1.83
N THR A 527 -2.36 -30.38 1.61
CA THR A 527 -1.60 -31.29 2.48
C THR A 527 -0.24 -30.65 2.73
N LEU A 528 -0.01 -30.13 3.94
CA LEU A 528 1.16 -29.29 4.24
C LEU A 528 2.38 -30.12 4.61
N ASP A 529 3.51 -29.85 3.94
CA ASP A 529 4.80 -30.39 4.34
C ASP A 529 5.39 -29.63 5.53
N GLU A 530 6.03 -30.38 6.44
CA GLU A 530 6.90 -29.80 7.46
C GLU A 530 8.25 -29.36 6.88
N GLY A 531 8.81 -28.28 7.41
CA GLY A 531 10.05 -27.68 6.96
C GLY A 531 11.04 -27.40 8.09
N GLY A 532 11.85 -26.37 7.91
CA GLY A 532 12.61 -25.70 8.97
C GLY A 532 12.12 -24.27 9.14
N CYS A 533 12.76 -23.49 9.99
CA CYS A 533 12.49 -22.06 10.10
C CYS A 533 13.77 -21.20 10.06
N ILE A 534 13.62 -19.98 9.58
CA ILE A 534 14.61 -18.90 9.71
C ILE A 534 14.11 -17.92 10.75
N THR A 535 14.99 -17.48 11.66
CA THR A 535 14.69 -16.47 12.68
C THR A 535 15.76 -15.38 12.75
N GLY A 536 15.32 -14.17 13.06
CA GLY A 536 16.17 -12.98 13.14
C GLY A 536 15.37 -11.75 13.55
N HIS A 537 16.02 -10.60 13.51
CA HIS A 537 15.44 -9.31 13.84
C HIS A 537 15.76 -8.28 12.75
N VAL A 538 14.96 -7.22 12.67
CA VAL A 538 15.21 -6.07 11.81
C VAL A 538 15.40 -4.82 12.67
N PHE A 539 16.51 -4.11 12.46
CA PHE A 539 16.88 -2.89 13.19
C PHE A 539 17.05 -1.70 12.24
N ASP A 540 16.96 -0.50 12.80
CA ASP A 540 17.40 0.75 12.16
C ASP A 540 18.94 0.85 12.24
N GLU A 541 19.62 1.02 11.09
CA GLU A 541 21.09 1.02 11.01
C GLU A 541 21.76 2.13 11.84
N GLU A 542 21.12 3.30 11.96
CA GLU A 542 21.70 4.48 12.62
C GLU A 542 21.52 4.44 14.15
N THR A 543 20.34 4.01 14.60
CA THR A 543 19.95 4.04 16.01
C THR A 543 20.15 2.70 16.72
N GLY A 544 20.07 1.59 15.99
CA GLY A 544 20.04 0.23 16.55
C GLY A 544 18.71 -0.16 17.20
N GLU A 545 17.67 0.67 17.07
CA GLU A 545 16.32 0.37 17.58
C GLU A 545 15.60 -0.65 16.67
N PRO A 546 14.72 -1.51 17.20
CA PRO A 546 13.99 -2.49 16.40
C PRO A 546 12.96 -1.82 15.46
N ILE A 547 12.78 -2.39 14.27
CA ILE A 547 11.77 -1.95 13.30
C ILE A 547 10.61 -2.96 13.29
N SER A 548 9.46 -2.53 13.79
CA SER A 548 8.20 -3.27 13.74
C SER A 548 7.41 -3.04 12.45
N GLY A 549 6.58 -3.99 12.04
CA GLY A 549 5.66 -3.80 10.91
C GLY A 549 6.28 -3.89 9.51
N VAL A 550 7.56 -4.24 9.35
CA VAL A 550 8.18 -4.43 8.01
C VAL A 550 8.06 -5.87 7.54
N GLN A 551 7.89 -6.07 6.23
CA GLN A 551 7.62 -7.40 5.67
C GLN A 551 8.87 -8.06 5.09
N LEU A 552 9.11 -9.30 5.52
CA LEU A 552 10.17 -10.19 5.05
C LEU A 552 9.71 -11.03 3.86
N GLY A 553 10.62 -11.28 2.93
CA GLY A 553 10.46 -12.17 1.80
C GLY A 553 11.53 -13.24 1.77
N ALA A 554 11.19 -14.37 1.17
CA ALA A 554 12.13 -15.41 0.79
C ALA A 554 11.91 -15.78 -0.68
N CYS A 555 12.99 -16.04 -1.42
CA CYS A 555 12.93 -16.58 -2.77
C CYS A 555 13.95 -17.69 -2.99
N LEU A 556 13.66 -18.55 -3.97
CA LEU A 556 14.59 -19.58 -4.45
C LEU A 556 15.73 -18.97 -5.29
N PRO A 557 16.82 -19.70 -5.58
CA PRO A 557 17.96 -19.19 -6.33
C PRO A 557 17.69 -18.77 -7.79
N ASN A 558 16.49 -19.03 -8.32
CA ASN A 558 16.02 -18.55 -9.61
C ASN A 558 15.18 -17.24 -9.50
N GLY A 559 15.04 -16.67 -8.31
CA GLY A 559 14.24 -15.48 -8.02
C GLY A 559 12.75 -15.75 -7.76
N ASP A 560 12.29 -17.00 -7.80
CA ASP A 560 10.89 -17.32 -7.49
C ASP A 560 10.58 -17.12 -6.01
N GLY A 561 9.69 -16.17 -5.70
CA GLY A 561 9.19 -15.94 -4.35
C GLY A 561 8.37 -17.12 -3.79
N VAL A 562 8.56 -17.38 -2.49
CA VAL A 562 7.83 -18.39 -1.70
C VAL A 562 7.01 -17.72 -0.60
N THR A 563 6.15 -18.49 0.08
CA THR A 563 5.28 -18.06 1.19
C THR A 563 5.65 -18.86 2.44
N PRO A 564 5.51 -18.35 3.68
CA PRO A 564 4.96 -17.05 4.09
C PRO A 564 5.89 -15.86 3.83
N ALA A 565 5.32 -14.64 3.88
CA ALA A 565 6.05 -13.37 3.81
C ALA A 565 5.78 -12.57 5.10
N PRO A 566 6.33 -12.99 6.26
CA PRO A 566 5.88 -12.52 7.57
C PRO A 566 6.28 -11.07 7.84
N VAL A 567 5.54 -10.45 8.76
CA VAL A 567 5.77 -9.10 9.27
C VAL A 567 6.53 -9.15 10.60
N THR A 568 7.45 -8.22 10.84
CA THR A 568 8.20 -8.11 12.10
C THR A 568 7.30 -7.69 13.28
N SER A 569 7.49 -8.35 14.43
CA SER A 569 6.92 -8.00 15.73
C SER A 569 7.39 -6.62 16.24
N TYR A 570 6.84 -6.16 17.37
CA TYR A 570 7.23 -4.86 17.98
C TYR A 570 8.72 -4.79 18.36
N ASP A 571 9.32 -5.90 18.77
CA ASP A 571 10.76 -6.05 19.07
C ASP A 571 11.63 -6.29 17.81
N GLY A 572 11.06 -6.12 16.62
CA GLY A 572 11.72 -6.34 15.33
C GLY A 572 11.91 -7.81 14.97
N SER A 573 11.52 -8.76 15.82
CA SER A 573 11.70 -10.19 15.57
C SER A 573 10.81 -10.72 14.45
N TYR A 574 11.28 -11.73 13.73
CA TYR A 574 10.51 -12.45 12.71
C TYR A 574 10.85 -13.95 12.66
N LYS A 575 9.94 -14.74 12.09
CA LYS A 575 10.12 -16.17 11.82
C LYS A 575 9.52 -16.55 10.46
N ILE A 576 10.30 -17.18 9.58
CA ILE A 576 9.84 -17.70 8.27
C ILE A 576 9.90 -19.23 8.30
N ASN A 577 8.77 -19.93 8.12
CA ASN A 577 8.77 -21.39 7.94
C ASN A 577 8.91 -21.77 6.46
N LEU A 578 9.94 -22.53 6.11
CA LEU A 578 10.29 -22.86 4.72
C LEU A 578 10.61 -24.35 4.55
N LYS A 579 10.36 -24.90 3.36
CA LYS A 579 10.78 -26.27 3.04
C LYS A 579 12.31 -26.36 3.04
N PRO A 580 12.93 -27.53 3.30
CA PRO A 580 14.39 -27.63 3.33
C PRO A 580 15.01 -27.26 1.97
N GLY A 581 16.03 -26.39 1.97
CA GLY A 581 16.65 -25.86 0.76
C GLY A 581 17.41 -24.54 0.96
N THR A 582 17.93 -24.01 -0.14
CA THR A 582 18.69 -22.74 -0.20
C THR A 582 17.77 -21.59 -0.58
N TYR A 583 17.80 -20.48 0.17
CA TYR A 583 16.96 -19.30 -0.06
C TYR A 583 17.76 -18.01 -0.02
N TYR A 584 17.25 -16.97 -0.67
CA TYR A 584 17.67 -15.59 -0.45
C TYR A 584 16.55 -14.87 0.31
N ILE A 585 16.92 -14.14 1.37
CA ILE A 585 15.99 -13.47 2.28
C ILE A 585 16.14 -11.96 2.14
N ASN A 586 15.02 -11.23 2.15
CA ASN A 586 15.01 -9.78 1.95
C ASN A 586 13.90 -9.08 2.74
N VAL A 587 14.01 -7.77 2.90
CA VAL A 587 12.93 -6.90 3.42
C VAL A 587 12.45 -6.01 2.29
N PHE A 588 11.14 -5.92 2.04
CA PHE A 588 10.61 -5.21 0.86
C PHE A 588 9.48 -4.21 1.12
N HIS A 589 8.70 -4.36 2.19
CA HIS A 589 7.79 -3.32 2.67
C HIS A 589 8.39 -2.64 3.89
N THR A 590 9.36 -1.77 3.63
CA THR A 590 10.31 -1.21 4.59
C THR A 590 9.87 0.10 5.22
N HIS A 591 8.64 0.59 5.02
CA HIS A 591 8.09 1.77 5.73
C HIS A 591 8.98 3.03 5.77
N GLY A 592 9.70 3.32 4.68
CA GLY A 592 10.55 4.51 4.56
C GLY A 592 12.05 4.25 4.68
N TYR A 593 12.46 3.01 4.98
CA TYR A 593 13.84 2.54 4.90
C TYR A 593 14.14 1.94 3.51
N ILE A 594 15.40 1.71 3.18
CA ILE A 594 15.83 1.10 1.92
C ILE A 594 15.60 -0.43 1.98
N PRO A 595 14.96 -1.05 0.97
CA PRO A 595 14.88 -2.50 0.83
C PRO A 595 16.26 -3.15 0.67
N GLU A 596 16.54 -4.19 1.46
CA GLU A 596 17.82 -4.92 1.41
C GLU A 596 17.62 -6.43 1.45
N TRP A 597 18.67 -7.15 1.06
CA TRP A 597 18.84 -8.59 1.12
C TRP A 597 19.88 -8.94 2.18
N TYR A 598 19.77 -10.14 2.74
CA TYR A 598 20.60 -10.57 3.88
C TYR A 598 22.11 -10.42 3.64
N GLN A 599 22.79 -9.87 4.66
CA GLN A 599 24.19 -9.39 4.66
C GLN A 599 24.40 -8.15 3.76
N ASP A 600 23.69 -7.06 4.08
CA ASP A 600 23.89 -5.70 3.56
C ASP A 600 23.91 -5.58 2.03
N ALA A 601 23.16 -6.43 1.34
CA ALA A 601 23.16 -6.51 -0.12
C ALA A 601 21.90 -5.84 -0.69
N TYR A 602 22.03 -4.79 -1.48
CA TYR A 602 20.86 -4.13 -2.10
C TYR A 602 20.38 -4.81 -3.38
N ASN A 603 20.97 -5.95 -3.74
CA ASN A 603 20.63 -6.75 -4.93
C ASN A 603 20.83 -8.25 -4.65
N MET A 604 19.83 -9.07 -5.00
CA MET A 604 19.84 -10.54 -4.87
C MET A 604 21.09 -11.20 -5.44
N ALA A 605 21.68 -10.66 -6.52
CA ALA A 605 22.88 -11.20 -7.17
C ALA A 605 24.12 -11.20 -6.25
N TYR A 606 24.12 -10.37 -5.20
CA TYR A 606 25.19 -10.26 -4.21
C TYR A 606 24.77 -10.68 -2.79
N ALA A 607 23.50 -11.07 -2.61
CA ALA A 607 22.97 -11.47 -1.33
C ALA A 607 23.59 -12.78 -0.82
N THR A 608 23.65 -12.97 0.49
CA THR A 608 24.14 -14.24 1.07
C THR A 608 22.99 -15.25 1.14
N PRO A 609 23.11 -16.44 0.53
CA PRO A 609 22.08 -17.47 0.64
C PRO A 609 22.03 -18.09 2.03
N VAL A 610 20.82 -18.40 2.50
CA VAL A 610 20.52 -19.04 3.78
C VAL A 610 20.04 -20.47 3.53
N GLU A 611 20.63 -21.43 4.25
CA GLU A 611 20.25 -22.85 4.20
C GLU A 611 19.20 -23.17 5.28
N VAL A 612 18.13 -23.84 4.86
CA VAL A 612 17.06 -24.36 5.73
C VAL A 612 17.16 -25.88 5.78
N GLU A 613 17.31 -26.44 6.98
CA GLU A 613 17.28 -27.88 7.23
C GLU A 613 15.95 -28.29 7.87
N PHE A 614 15.51 -29.52 7.63
CA PHE A 614 14.27 -30.07 8.17
C PHE A 614 14.27 -30.09 9.72
N HIS A 615 13.18 -29.60 10.33
CA HIS A 615 12.99 -29.49 11.80
C HIS A 615 14.14 -28.77 12.52
N LYS A 616 14.71 -27.73 11.88
CA LYS A 616 15.78 -26.92 12.42
C LYS A 616 15.45 -25.43 12.30
N GLU A 617 15.86 -24.70 13.33
CA GLU A 617 15.92 -23.24 13.33
C GLU A 617 17.30 -22.78 12.84
N THR A 618 17.31 -21.99 11.77
CA THR A 618 18.46 -21.22 11.29
C THR A 618 18.31 -19.79 11.80
N SER A 619 18.89 -19.51 12.97
CA SER A 619 18.77 -18.23 13.68
C SER A 619 19.94 -17.28 13.44
N GLY A 620 19.74 -15.99 13.78
CA GLY A 620 20.75 -14.93 13.65
C GLY A 620 20.84 -14.37 12.22
N ILE A 621 19.74 -14.43 11.48
CA ILE A 621 19.59 -13.81 10.16
C ILE A 621 19.05 -12.39 10.40
N ASP A 622 19.88 -11.51 10.97
CA ASP A 622 19.47 -10.15 11.33
C ASP A 622 19.71 -9.15 10.17
N PHE A 623 18.92 -8.08 10.14
CA PHE A 623 18.92 -7.00 9.13
C PHE A 623 19.09 -5.62 9.80
N TYR A 624 19.72 -4.67 9.10
CA TYR A 624 20.03 -3.34 9.63
C TYR A 624 19.71 -2.28 8.57
N LEU A 625 18.42 -1.92 8.47
CA LEU A 625 17.93 -1.13 7.35
C LEU A 625 18.46 0.31 7.39
N ALA A 626 19.12 0.70 6.32
CA ALA A 626 19.49 2.09 6.08
C ALA A 626 18.25 2.95 5.79
N ARG A 627 18.19 4.15 6.37
CA ARG A 627 17.26 5.20 5.92
C ARG A 627 17.82 5.86 4.64
N PRO A 628 16.99 6.21 3.64
CA PRO A 628 17.46 6.67 2.32
C PRO A 628 18.03 8.09 2.33
N GLY A 629 19.16 8.28 1.64
CA GLY A 629 19.74 9.57 1.30
C GLY A 629 19.27 10.08 -0.06
N SER A 630 19.70 11.29 -0.39
CA SER A 630 19.38 11.94 -1.67
C SER A 630 20.54 12.77 -2.23
N ILE A 631 20.47 13.07 -3.53
CA ILE A 631 21.36 14.00 -4.23
C ILE A 631 20.51 15.08 -4.87
N SER A 632 20.86 16.36 -4.69
CA SER A 632 20.17 17.49 -5.33
C SER A 632 21.11 18.52 -5.94
N GLY A 633 20.58 19.27 -6.89
CA GLY A 633 21.32 20.27 -7.67
C GLY A 633 20.49 20.77 -8.84
N HIS A 634 21.15 21.45 -9.78
CA HIS A 634 20.55 21.98 -11.00
C HIS A 634 21.31 21.53 -12.25
N VAL A 635 20.61 21.46 -13.38
CA VAL A 635 21.21 21.29 -14.70
C VAL A 635 21.09 22.58 -15.50
N TYR A 636 22.21 23.13 -15.93
CA TYR A 636 22.33 24.35 -16.73
C TYR A 636 23.01 24.10 -18.07
N GLU A 637 22.84 25.02 -19.02
CA GLU A 637 23.70 25.15 -20.20
C GLU A 637 25.14 25.54 -19.81
N GLU A 638 26.05 25.58 -20.78
CA GLU A 638 27.46 25.97 -20.59
C GLU A 638 27.64 27.39 -20.01
N ASP A 639 26.62 28.25 -20.08
CA ASP A 639 26.61 29.58 -19.46
C ASP A 639 26.49 29.55 -17.91
N GLY A 640 26.17 28.39 -17.34
CA GLY A 640 26.00 28.15 -15.90
C GLY A 640 24.79 28.86 -15.28
N LYS A 641 23.77 29.20 -16.07
CA LYS A 641 22.60 29.99 -15.63
C LYS A 641 21.29 29.62 -16.31
N THR A 642 21.33 29.25 -17.59
CA THR A 642 20.14 28.93 -18.37
C THR A 642 19.75 27.47 -18.05
N PRO A 643 18.58 27.21 -17.43
CA PRO A 643 18.24 25.89 -16.92
C PRO A 643 17.82 24.94 -18.04
N ILE A 644 18.33 23.71 -17.99
CA ILE A 644 17.94 22.62 -18.89
C ILE A 644 16.83 21.82 -18.21
N ALA A 645 15.61 21.92 -18.74
CA ALA A 645 14.44 21.19 -18.27
C ALA A 645 14.36 19.78 -18.88
N GLY A 646 13.90 18.80 -18.11
CA GLY A 646 13.72 17.42 -18.58
C GLY A 646 15.01 16.63 -18.82
N ALA A 647 16.16 17.15 -18.38
CA ALA A 647 17.40 16.37 -18.35
C ALA A 647 17.17 15.11 -17.50
N ASN A 648 17.66 13.97 -17.97
CA ASN A 648 17.59 12.70 -17.27
C ASN A 648 18.89 12.48 -16.49
N LEU A 649 18.79 12.28 -15.19
CA LEU A 649 19.92 12.05 -14.30
C LEU A 649 19.84 10.66 -13.67
N TYR A 650 20.96 9.95 -13.65
CA TYR A 650 21.11 8.68 -12.94
C TYR A 650 22.36 8.69 -12.08
N ALA A 651 22.23 8.26 -10.83
CA ALA A 651 23.33 7.98 -9.93
C ALA A 651 23.68 6.48 -10.02
N PHE A 652 24.77 6.16 -10.72
CA PHE A 652 25.29 4.79 -10.82
C PHE A 652 26.22 4.49 -9.64
N PRO A 653 25.95 3.45 -8.83
CA PRO A 653 26.82 3.11 -7.71
C PRO A 653 28.18 2.60 -8.23
N VAL A 654 29.26 3.04 -7.57
CA VAL A 654 30.63 2.56 -7.84
C VAL A 654 30.85 1.17 -7.23
N ASP A 655 30.18 0.88 -6.11
CA ASP A 655 30.12 -0.46 -5.52
C ASP A 655 28.92 -1.21 -6.09
N PRO A 656 29.11 -2.33 -6.82
CA PRO A 656 28.01 -3.07 -7.45
C PRO A 656 27.04 -3.74 -6.46
N HIS A 657 27.36 -3.78 -5.15
CA HIS A 657 26.44 -4.28 -4.11
C HIS A 657 25.35 -3.26 -3.76
N LEU A 658 25.54 -1.98 -4.10
CA LEU A 658 24.58 -0.90 -3.87
C LEU A 658 23.60 -0.76 -5.04
N ILE A 659 22.49 -0.07 -4.79
CA ILE A 659 21.53 0.35 -5.83
C ILE A 659 21.73 1.81 -6.23
N GLY A 660 21.46 2.08 -7.50
CA GLY A 660 21.36 3.42 -8.08
C GLY A 660 19.91 3.89 -8.19
N SER A 661 19.74 5.17 -8.46
CA SER A 661 18.43 5.82 -8.64
C SER A 661 18.54 6.94 -9.67
N GLY A 662 17.42 7.46 -10.15
CA GLY A 662 17.38 8.52 -11.17
C GLY A 662 16.27 9.53 -10.97
N ALA A 663 16.38 10.66 -11.67
CA ALA A 663 15.44 11.78 -11.60
C ALA A 663 15.45 12.58 -12.91
N ASN A 664 14.39 13.36 -13.16
CA ASN A 664 14.39 14.38 -14.21
C ASN A 664 14.52 15.79 -13.63
N SER A 665 15.24 16.68 -14.33
CA SER A 665 15.25 18.09 -13.99
C SER A 665 13.89 18.76 -14.28
N LYS A 666 13.48 19.65 -13.38
CA LYS A 666 12.26 20.45 -13.49
C LYS A 666 12.43 21.60 -14.48
N PRO A 667 11.37 22.37 -14.82
CA PRO A 667 11.48 23.55 -15.69
C PRO A 667 12.45 24.65 -15.24
N ASP A 668 12.84 24.66 -13.97
CA ASP A 668 13.86 25.56 -13.40
C ASP A 668 15.27 24.93 -13.34
N GLY A 669 15.44 23.75 -13.92
CA GLY A 669 16.68 22.98 -13.93
C GLY A 669 16.92 22.16 -12.66
N SER A 670 16.15 22.37 -11.58
CA SER A 670 16.36 21.68 -10.30
C SER A 670 16.01 20.19 -10.37
N TYR A 671 16.75 19.34 -9.67
CA TYR A 671 16.49 17.90 -9.57
C TYR A 671 16.75 17.36 -8.16
N THR A 672 16.19 16.20 -7.86
CA THR A 672 16.47 15.44 -6.63
C THR A 672 16.40 13.94 -6.93
N ILE A 673 17.52 13.24 -6.80
CA ILE A 673 17.58 11.77 -6.85
C ILE A 673 17.42 11.25 -5.42
N ASN A 674 16.43 10.41 -5.16
CA ASN A 674 16.10 9.89 -3.83
C ASN A 674 16.30 8.38 -3.75
N GLY A 675 16.35 7.83 -2.53
CA GLY A 675 16.39 6.37 -2.31
C GLY A 675 17.79 5.78 -2.45
N LEU A 676 18.83 6.56 -2.16
CA LEU A 676 20.23 6.16 -2.32
C LEU A 676 20.82 5.71 -0.98
N PRO A 677 21.39 4.49 -0.89
CA PRO A 677 22.28 4.11 0.21
C PRO A 677 23.50 5.02 0.39
N SER A 678 24.16 4.92 1.54
CA SER A 678 25.49 5.49 1.76
C SER A 678 26.50 4.86 0.80
N GLY A 679 27.19 5.68 -0.01
CA GLY A 679 28.05 5.14 -1.06
C GLY A 679 28.73 6.18 -1.92
N ASN A 680 29.55 5.71 -2.87
CA ASN A 680 30.10 6.53 -3.93
C ASN A 680 29.34 6.23 -5.23
N TYR A 681 29.00 7.28 -5.97
CA TYR A 681 28.15 7.24 -7.16
C TYR A 681 28.78 8.05 -8.29
N VAL A 682 28.66 7.57 -9.52
CA VAL A 682 28.87 8.35 -10.74
C VAL A 682 27.50 8.86 -11.19
N VAL A 683 27.24 10.14 -11.00
CA VAL A 683 26.00 10.79 -11.44
C VAL A 683 26.18 11.28 -12.87
N GLN A 684 25.44 10.69 -13.81
CA GLN A 684 25.39 11.10 -15.21
C GLN A 684 24.13 11.94 -15.45
N ALA A 685 24.24 13.00 -16.27
CA ALA A 685 23.14 13.87 -16.68
C ALA A 685 23.11 13.99 -18.22
N ILE A 686 21.99 13.62 -18.83
CA ILE A 686 21.76 13.65 -20.27
C ILE A 686 20.56 14.55 -20.61
N ALA A 687 20.68 15.37 -21.64
CA ALA A 687 19.59 16.14 -22.20
C ALA A 687 19.65 16.14 -23.73
N SER A 688 18.49 16.20 -24.39
CA SER A 688 18.40 16.19 -25.85
C SER A 688 19.09 17.45 -26.42
N GLY A 689 20.05 17.26 -27.33
CA GLY A 689 20.86 18.35 -27.88
C GLY A 689 22.09 18.74 -27.04
N TYR A 690 22.41 18.01 -25.97
CA TYR A 690 23.56 18.31 -25.10
C TYR A 690 24.52 17.13 -24.93
N VAL A 691 25.81 17.45 -24.77
CA VAL A 691 26.86 16.51 -24.34
C VAL A 691 26.57 16.06 -22.90
N MET A 692 26.73 14.76 -22.63
CA MET A 692 26.52 14.18 -21.30
C MET A 692 27.47 14.79 -20.25
N GLY A 693 26.92 15.19 -19.11
CA GLY A 693 27.69 15.53 -17.92
C GLY A 693 27.87 14.30 -17.02
N SER A 694 29.01 14.20 -16.34
CA SER A 694 29.27 13.15 -15.34
C SER A 694 30.00 13.74 -14.13
N ARG A 695 29.69 13.25 -12.92
CA ARG A 695 30.34 13.63 -11.66
C ARG A 695 30.41 12.47 -10.66
N ASP A 696 31.55 12.33 -10.00
CA ASP A 696 31.67 11.53 -8.79
C ASP A 696 31.00 12.25 -7.60
N VAL A 697 30.12 11.55 -6.88
CA VAL A 697 29.37 12.05 -5.72
C VAL A 697 29.44 11.01 -4.60
N LYS A 698 29.69 11.45 -3.36
CA LYS A 698 29.54 10.60 -2.17
C LYS A 698 28.23 10.96 -1.48
N VAL A 699 27.37 9.96 -1.26
CA VAL A 699 26.14 10.04 -0.47
C VAL A 699 26.42 9.59 0.97
N ASP A 700 25.83 10.28 1.94
CA ASP A 700 25.94 10.02 3.39
C ASP A 700 24.52 9.90 3.97
N SER A 701 23.93 8.73 3.81
CA SER A 701 22.54 8.42 4.19
C SER A 701 22.31 8.67 5.69
N PRO A 702 21.14 9.18 6.12
CA PRO A 702 19.96 9.57 5.34
C PRO A 702 19.96 11.03 4.84
N HIS A 703 21.12 11.69 4.80
CA HIS A 703 21.18 13.12 4.51
C HIS A 703 21.03 13.41 3.01
N GLU A 704 20.51 14.61 2.71
CA GLU A 704 20.60 15.20 1.38
C GLU A 704 22.06 15.61 1.10
N THR A 705 22.52 15.32 -0.12
CA THR A 705 23.79 15.77 -0.70
C THR A 705 23.49 16.86 -1.74
N PRO A 706 23.40 18.14 -1.33
CA PRO A 706 23.01 19.24 -2.20
C PRO A 706 24.19 19.76 -3.06
N ASP A 707 23.90 20.79 -3.86
CA ASP A 707 24.87 21.56 -4.67
C ASP A 707 25.63 20.73 -5.74
N ILE A 708 25.05 19.61 -6.20
CA ILE A 708 25.59 18.80 -7.30
C ILE A 708 25.11 19.37 -8.65
N ASP A 709 25.64 20.53 -9.03
CA ASP A 709 25.24 21.20 -10.28
C ASP A 709 25.96 20.67 -11.53
N PHE A 710 25.22 20.51 -12.63
CA PHE A 710 25.73 20.17 -13.95
C PHE A 710 25.66 21.38 -14.91
N THR A 711 26.70 21.53 -15.73
CA THR A 711 26.70 22.44 -16.89
C THR A 711 26.95 21.63 -18.15
N LEU A 712 25.98 21.56 -19.05
CA LEU A 712 26.06 20.74 -20.26
C LEU A 712 26.37 21.62 -21.49
N ALA A 713 27.35 21.21 -22.29
CA ALA A 713 27.63 21.86 -23.57
C ALA A 713 26.62 21.41 -24.62
N ALA A 714 26.04 22.36 -25.36
CA ALA A 714 25.15 22.03 -26.48
C ALA A 714 25.95 21.44 -27.65
N TYR A 715 25.38 20.45 -28.35
CA TYR A 715 25.89 20.06 -29.67
C TYR A 715 25.68 21.21 -30.66
N PRO A 716 26.48 21.31 -31.74
CA PRO A 716 26.27 22.30 -32.80
C PRO A 716 25.07 21.98 -33.71
N TYR A 717 24.22 21.01 -33.34
CA TYR A 717 23.03 20.54 -34.04
C TYR A 717 21.97 20.08 -33.03
N SER A 718 20.70 20.24 -33.40
CA SER A 718 19.56 19.82 -32.59
C SER A 718 19.31 18.31 -32.71
N LEU A 719 19.26 17.59 -31.58
CA LEU A 719 18.98 16.15 -31.50
C LEU A 719 17.66 15.87 -30.78
N LYS A 720 16.96 14.80 -31.18
CA LYS A 720 15.81 14.19 -30.49
C LYS A 720 16.14 12.73 -30.15
N ILE A 721 16.27 12.40 -28.87
CA ILE A 721 16.48 11.01 -28.42
C ILE A 721 15.23 10.17 -28.76
N VAL A 722 15.42 9.03 -29.45
CA VAL A 722 14.36 8.08 -29.85
C VAL A 722 14.62 6.64 -29.43
N GLY A 723 15.81 6.34 -28.91
CA GLY A 723 16.11 5.11 -28.18
C GLY A 723 17.15 5.39 -27.09
N GLN A 724 17.04 4.78 -25.93
CA GLN A 724 18.06 4.87 -24.88
C GLN A 724 18.04 3.65 -23.95
N GLN A 725 19.21 3.26 -23.43
CA GLN A 725 19.32 2.22 -22.40
C GLN A 725 20.60 2.40 -21.58
N VAL A 726 20.59 2.00 -20.31
CA VAL A 726 21.83 1.82 -19.54
C VAL A 726 22.51 0.53 -20.01
N ILE A 727 23.78 0.62 -20.37
CA ILE A 727 24.63 -0.53 -20.71
C ILE A 727 25.88 -0.53 -19.83
N GLY A 728 26.20 -1.69 -19.25
CA GLY A 728 27.35 -1.90 -18.38
C GLY A 728 28.40 -2.83 -18.98
N SER A 729 29.24 -3.41 -18.11
CA SER A 729 30.32 -4.33 -18.50
C SER A 729 29.83 -5.61 -19.18
N ASP A 730 28.60 -6.05 -18.93
CA ASP A 730 28.04 -7.27 -19.55
C ASP A 730 27.68 -7.07 -21.03
N GLY A 731 27.71 -5.83 -21.52
CA GLY A 731 27.24 -5.45 -22.84
C GLY A 731 25.72 -5.32 -22.89
N GLY A 732 25.18 -5.10 -24.09
CA GLY A 732 23.76 -4.86 -24.28
C GLY A 732 23.43 -4.35 -25.69
N THR A 733 22.18 -3.94 -25.86
CA THR A 733 21.65 -3.44 -27.13
C THR A 733 20.78 -2.22 -26.86
N VAL A 734 20.85 -1.21 -27.72
CA VAL A 734 19.80 -0.18 -27.84
C VAL A 734 19.18 -0.31 -29.23
N LEU A 735 17.84 -0.27 -29.31
CA LEU A 735 17.07 -0.38 -30.55
C LEU A 735 16.01 0.73 -30.60
N VAL A 736 15.90 1.43 -31.74
CA VAL A 736 14.82 2.38 -31.98
C VAL A 736 13.55 1.62 -32.39
N THR A 737 12.51 1.72 -31.56
CA THR A 737 11.19 1.09 -31.77
C THR A 737 10.06 2.10 -32.00
N ASP A 738 10.35 3.40 -31.92
CA ASP A 738 9.40 4.48 -32.22
C ASP A 738 9.01 4.43 -33.71
N THR A 739 7.78 4.02 -34.01
CA THR A 739 7.27 3.91 -35.39
C THR A 739 6.98 5.25 -36.05
N SER A 740 7.11 6.37 -35.33
CA SER A 740 7.11 7.72 -35.89
C SER A 740 8.52 8.24 -36.26
N SER A 741 9.56 7.47 -35.92
CA SER A 741 10.96 7.82 -36.17
C SER A 741 11.38 7.54 -37.61
N GLY A 742 12.09 8.48 -38.23
CA GLY A 742 12.75 8.32 -39.53
C GLY A 742 13.98 7.40 -39.49
N ILE A 743 14.37 6.92 -38.31
CA ILE A 743 15.45 5.94 -38.07
C ILE A 743 14.95 4.69 -37.33
N LEU A 744 13.66 4.35 -37.49
CA LEU A 744 13.07 3.10 -36.97
C LEU A 744 13.94 1.88 -37.36
N GLY A 745 14.29 1.06 -36.37
CA GLY A 745 15.17 -0.10 -36.56
C GLY A 745 16.67 0.18 -36.41
N ALA A 746 17.10 1.45 -36.26
CA ALA A 746 18.48 1.76 -35.90
C ALA A 746 18.86 1.13 -34.55
N GLN A 747 20.04 0.51 -34.49
CA GLN A 747 20.46 -0.31 -33.37
C GLN A 747 21.95 -0.10 -33.07
N VAL A 748 22.35 -0.24 -31.81
CA VAL A 748 23.76 -0.49 -31.43
C VAL A 748 23.84 -1.73 -30.55
N GLU A 749 24.82 -2.58 -30.82
CA GLU A 749 25.20 -3.75 -30.04
C GLU A 749 26.56 -3.52 -29.40
N ILE A 750 26.58 -3.48 -28.07
CA ILE A 750 27.80 -3.28 -27.27
C ILE A 750 28.18 -4.65 -26.68
N PRO A 751 29.32 -5.25 -27.06
CA PRO A 751 29.72 -6.54 -26.51
C PRO A 751 30.22 -6.39 -25.06
N ALA A 752 30.23 -7.51 -24.33
CA ALA A 752 30.79 -7.56 -22.98
C ALA A 752 32.24 -7.02 -22.93
N ASP A 753 32.60 -6.41 -21.81
CA ASP A 753 33.80 -5.63 -21.51
C ASP A 753 34.08 -4.40 -22.41
N ALA A 754 33.21 -4.06 -23.39
CA ALA A 754 33.42 -2.85 -24.21
C ALA A 754 33.33 -1.55 -23.39
N LEU A 755 32.56 -1.56 -22.31
CA LEU A 755 32.46 -0.51 -21.30
C LEU A 755 33.05 -0.99 -19.97
N SER A 756 33.66 -0.07 -19.22
CA SER A 756 34.18 -0.31 -17.86
C SER A 756 33.21 0.07 -16.74
N GLU A 757 32.16 0.82 -17.07
CA GLU A 757 31.17 1.35 -16.12
C GLU A 757 29.79 1.45 -16.78
N ASN A 758 28.73 1.51 -15.97
CA ASN A 758 27.37 1.72 -16.45
C ASN A 758 27.27 3.10 -17.12
N THR A 759 26.88 3.10 -18.39
CA THR A 759 26.75 4.30 -19.22
C THR A 759 25.37 4.32 -19.85
N ILE A 760 24.71 5.48 -19.84
CA ILE A 760 23.47 5.66 -20.63
C ILE A 760 23.86 5.80 -22.09
N ILE A 761 23.41 4.88 -22.93
CA ILE A 761 23.62 4.86 -24.38
C ILE A 761 22.33 5.35 -25.05
N ALA A 762 22.45 6.28 -26.00
CA ALA A 762 21.32 6.89 -26.68
C ALA A 762 21.45 6.82 -28.21
N ILE A 763 20.31 6.67 -28.88
CA ILE A 763 20.15 6.82 -30.32
C ILE A 763 19.20 8.00 -30.56
N SER A 764 19.63 8.96 -31.39
CA SER A 764 18.89 10.20 -31.62
C SER A 764 18.69 10.49 -33.11
N GLU A 765 17.54 11.08 -33.42
CA GLU A 765 17.28 11.75 -34.69
C GLU A 765 17.92 13.14 -34.70
N LEU A 766 18.33 13.60 -35.89
CA LEU A 766 18.67 14.99 -36.13
C LEU A 766 17.40 15.79 -36.44
N VAL A 767 17.28 16.97 -35.85
CA VAL A 767 16.12 17.87 -36.01
C VAL A 767 16.41 19.00 -37.01
N GLU A 768 17.66 19.16 -37.43
CA GLU A 768 18.14 20.20 -38.36
C GLU A 768 19.08 19.60 -39.42
N GLU A 769 19.15 20.24 -40.59
CA GLU A 769 20.03 19.80 -41.69
C GLU A 769 21.51 20.04 -41.36
N ILE A 770 22.30 18.96 -41.38
CA ILE A 770 23.77 19.01 -41.35
C ILE A 770 24.34 19.15 -42.79
N PRO A 771 25.60 19.57 -42.95
CA PRO A 771 26.21 19.70 -44.28
C PRO A 771 26.06 18.44 -45.13
N PRO A 772 25.68 18.58 -46.42
CA PRO A 772 25.46 17.44 -47.29
C PRO A 772 26.77 16.69 -47.58
N PHE A 773 26.64 15.49 -48.11
CA PHE A 773 27.77 14.74 -48.67
C PHE A 773 28.51 15.52 -49.78
N PRO A 774 29.80 15.22 -50.00
CA PRO A 774 30.52 15.63 -51.21
C PRO A 774 29.76 15.23 -52.49
N GLU A 775 29.92 15.99 -53.58
CA GLU A 775 29.19 15.76 -54.86
C GLU A 775 29.39 14.34 -55.45
N ASP A 776 30.46 13.63 -55.09
CA ASP A 776 30.73 12.25 -55.53
C ASP A 776 30.06 11.16 -54.66
N ILE A 777 29.28 11.53 -53.64
CA ILE A 777 28.58 10.60 -52.74
C ILE A 777 27.09 10.95 -52.67
N VAL A 778 26.23 9.97 -52.90
CA VAL A 778 24.79 10.08 -52.66
C VAL A 778 24.47 9.44 -51.31
N GLY A 779 24.03 10.25 -50.36
CA GLY A 779 23.54 9.78 -49.06
C GLY A 779 22.14 9.19 -49.17
N ILE A 780 21.84 8.17 -48.37
CA ILE A 780 20.53 7.53 -48.27
C ILE A 780 20.10 7.39 -46.81
N GLY A 781 18.80 7.21 -46.58
CA GLY A 781 18.21 7.17 -45.24
C GLY A 781 18.41 8.48 -44.47
N SER A 782 17.94 8.49 -43.22
CA SER A 782 18.18 9.60 -42.30
C SER A 782 19.51 9.41 -41.56
N PRO A 783 20.28 10.47 -41.27
CA PRO A 783 21.44 10.36 -40.38
C PRO A 783 21.02 9.88 -38.98
N VAL A 784 21.79 8.94 -38.43
CA VAL A 784 21.59 8.37 -37.09
C VAL A 784 22.67 8.91 -36.15
N HIS A 785 22.28 9.56 -35.06
CA HIS A 785 23.21 9.88 -33.98
C HIS A 785 23.26 8.75 -32.96
N PHE A 786 24.46 8.23 -32.69
CA PHE A 786 24.72 7.40 -31.52
C PHE A 786 25.48 8.23 -30.49
N GLY A 787 25.10 8.13 -29.21
CA GLY A 787 25.69 8.91 -28.13
C GLY A 787 25.80 8.14 -26.81
N PRO A 788 26.59 8.65 -25.85
CA PRO A 788 27.23 9.97 -25.84
C PRO A 788 28.50 10.04 -26.69
N GLU A 789 28.74 11.19 -27.33
CA GLU A 789 29.99 11.46 -28.04
C GLU A 789 31.18 11.56 -27.08
N GLY A 790 32.37 11.21 -27.56
CA GLY A 790 33.59 11.17 -26.74
C GLY A 790 33.71 9.94 -25.83
N LEU A 791 32.72 9.05 -25.80
CA LEU A 791 32.79 7.75 -25.14
C LEU A 791 33.88 6.88 -25.79
N VAL A 792 34.75 6.31 -24.95
CA VAL A 792 35.88 5.47 -25.37
C VAL A 792 35.58 4.02 -25.02
N PHE A 793 35.46 3.16 -26.04
CA PHE A 793 35.23 1.73 -25.83
C PHE A 793 36.53 0.93 -25.75
N ASN A 794 36.56 -0.07 -24.87
CA ASN A 794 37.68 -1.03 -24.76
C ASN A 794 37.71 -2.05 -25.92
N LYS A 795 36.58 -2.22 -26.61
CA LYS A 795 36.37 -3.08 -27.78
C LYS A 795 35.46 -2.35 -28.77
N PRO A 796 35.57 -2.57 -30.09
CA PRO A 796 34.60 -2.03 -31.03
C PRO A 796 33.17 -2.45 -30.69
N VAL A 797 32.21 -1.58 -30.98
CA VAL A 797 30.76 -1.82 -30.84
C VAL A 797 30.13 -1.85 -32.23
N THR A 798 29.13 -2.70 -32.45
CA THR A 798 28.51 -2.84 -33.77
C THR A 798 27.29 -1.91 -33.87
N ILE A 799 27.34 -0.92 -34.76
CA ILE A 799 26.14 -0.13 -35.10
C ILE A 799 25.41 -0.78 -36.27
N LYS A 800 24.09 -0.65 -36.30
CA LYS A 800 23.23 -1.07 -37.41
C LYS A 800 22.37 0.10 -37.86
N ILE A 801 22.43 0.41 -39.15
CA ILE A 801 21.72 1.51 -39.77
C ILE A 801 20.71 0.93 -40.77
N PRO A 802 19.41 1.27 -40.66
CA PRO A 802 18.39 0.78 -41.57
C PRO A 802 18.45 1.48 -42.93
N TYR A 803 18.01 0.77 -43.96
CA TYR A 803 17.68 1.33 -45.27
C TYR A 803 16.33 0.79 -45.75
N THR A 804 15.77 1.39 -46.79
CA THR A 804 14.54 0.92 -47.45
C THR A 804 14.76 0.63 -48.93
N GLU A 805 13.81 -0.04 -49.58
CA GLU A 805 13.82 -0.16 -51.05
C GLU A 805 13.73 1.22 -51.73
N GLU A 806 12.98 2.17 -51.15
CA GLU A 806 12.86 3.55 -51.65
C GLU A 806 14.18 4.32 -51.56
N ASP A 807 14.99 4.09 -50.51
CA ASP A 807 16.34 4.66 -50.39
C ASP A 807 17.27 4.19 -51.50
N LEU A 808 17.22 2.89 -51.83
CA LEU A 808 18.03 2.29 -52.91
C LEU A 808 17.59 2.81 -54.28
N GLU A 809 16.29 2.84 -54.56
CA GLU A 809 15.73 3.37 -55.81
C GLU A 809 16.11 4.84 -56.04
N ASN A 810 16.02 5.69 -55.00
CA ASN A 810 16.36 7.10 -55.08
C ASN A 810 17.86 7.36 -55.32
N ALA A 811 18.74 6.45 -54.88
CA ALA A 811 20.18 6.54 -55.12
C ALA A 811 20.65 5.90 -56.44
N GLY A 812 19.79 5.11 -57.10
CA GLY A 812 20.16 4.31 -58.27
C GLY A 812 20.96 3.05 -57.93
N VAL A 813 20.87 2.55 -56.69
CA VAL A 813 21.61 1.38 -56.21
C VAL A 813 20.76 0.12 -56.38
N SER A 814 21.31 -0.90 -57.04
CA SER A 814 20.61 -2.19 -57.24
C SER A 814 21.12 -3.33 -56.35
N ASP A 815 22.30 -3.16 -55.75
CA ASP A 815 22.91 -4.10 -54.81
C ASP A 815 23.29 -3.34 -53.51
N PRO A 816 22.63 -3.61 -52.36
CA PRO A 816 22.93 -2.92 -51.11
C PRO A 816 24.37 -3.15 -50.59
N GLN A 817 25.12 -4.11 -51.15
CA GLN A 817 26.56 -4.28 -50.90
C GLN A 817 27.40 -3.08 -51.37
N GLU A 818 26.87 -2.23 -52.26
CA GLU A 818 27.51 -0.99 -52.71
C GLU A 818 27.44 0.15 -51.67
N LEU A 819 26.56 0.05 -50.66
CA LEU A 819 26.37 1.07 -49.63
C LEU A 819 27.49 1.06 -48.60
N ASP A 820 28.18 2.19 -48.41
CA ASP A 820 29.17 2.38 -47.37
C ASP A 820 28.60 3.21 -46.20
N VAL A 821 29.20 3.05 -45.01
CA VAL A 821 28.86 3.84 -43.82
C VAL A 821 29.82 5.02 -43.72
N TYR A 822 29.28 6.22 -43.57
CA TYR A 822 30.04 7.44 -43.34
C TYR A 822 29.73 8.01 -41.97
N THR A 823 30.72 8.64 -41.35
CA THR A 823 30.58 9.37 -40.08
C THR A 823 30.82 10.86 -40.29
N PHE A 824 30.12 11.71 -39.52
CA PHE A 824 30.26 13.16 -39.61
C PHE A 824 31.29 13.69 -38.60
N ASN A 825 32.36 14.30 -39.09
CA ASN A 825 33.35 14.95 -38.23
C ASN A 825 32.87 16.36 -37.84
N THR A 826 32.42 16.49 -36.60
CA THR A 826 31.85 17.73 -36.03
C THR A 826 32.86 18.89 -35.91
N SER A 827 34.16 18.58 -35.90
CA SER A 827 35.23 19.59 -35.79
C SER A 827 35.64 20.18 -37.14
N THR A 828 35.55 19.41 -38.22
CA THR A 828 35.86 19.86 -39.60
C THR A 828 34.63 20.15 -40.44
N LEU A 829 33.45 19.72 -39.98
CA LEU A 829 32.16 19.77 -40.69
C LEU A 829 32.19 18.99 -42.01
N THR A 830 32.81 17.79 -41.99
CA THR A 830 32.99 16.93 -43.17
C THR A 830 32.58 15.49 -42.90
N TRP A 831 32.01 14.83 -43.91
CA TRP A 831 31.80 13.39 -43.90
C TRP A 831 33.09 12.62 -44.17
N GLU A 832 33.32 11.55 -43.41
CA GLU A 832 34.48 10.66 -43.50
C GLU A 832 33.98 9.20 -43.64
N LEU A 833 34.65 8.40 -44.46
CA LEU A 833 34.31 6.98 -44.65
C LEU A 833 34.70 6.18 -43.39
N VAL A 834 33.82 5.34 -42.87
CA VAL A 834 34.13 4.43 -41.77
C VAL A 834 34.94 3.25 -42.32
N GLU A 835 36.24 3.22 -42.06
CA GLU A 835 37.12 2.12 -42.49
C GLU A 835 36.85 0.84 -41.68
N GLY A 836 36.33 -0.20 -42.32
CA GLY A 836 36.13 -1.51 -41.69
C GLY A 836 35.39 -2.51 -42.59
N PRO A 837 35.28 -3.78 -42.17
CA PRO A 837 34.35 -4.71 -42.78
C PRO A 837 32.91 -4.34 -42.40
N LYS A 838 32.09 -4.02 -43.39
CA LYS A 838 30.62 -3.93 -43.24
C LYS A 838 29.97 -5.29 -43.52
N THR A 839 28.80 -5.53 -42.93
CA THR A 839 27.92 -6.67 -43.26
C THR A 839 26.55 -6.13 -43.63
N VAL A 840 25.97 -6.65 -44.72
CA VAL A 840 24.60 -6.32 -45.15
C VAL A 840 23.67 -7.45 -44.76
N ASP A 841 22.61 -7.12 -44.04
CA ASP A 841 21.48 -8.00 -43.77
C ASP A 841 20.32 -7.58 -44.67
N GLU A 842 20.19 -8.28 -45.80
CA GLU A 842 19.14 -8.05 -46.81
C GLU A 842 17.74 -8.49 -46.33
N GLU A 843 17.63 -9.37 -45.31
CA GLU A 843 16.34 -9.84 -44.78
C GLU A 843 15.72 -8.78 -43.86
N ASN A 844 16.54 -8.11 -43.05
CA ASN A 844 16.11 -7.05 -42.13
C ASN A 844 16.38 -5.63 -42.64
N MET A 845 16.99 -5.48 -43.83
CA MET A 845 17.39 -4.21 -44.45
C MET A 845 18.30 -3.35 -43.55
N LEU A 846 19.38 -3.96 -43.03
CA LEU A 846 20.35 -3.33 -42.13
C LEU A 846 21.77 -3.38 -42.69
N ILE A 847 22.50 -2.28 -42.60
CA ILE A 847 23.97 -2.24 -42.75
C ILE A 847 24.59 -2.25 -41.35
N MET A 848 25.49 -3.21 -41.10
CA MET A 848 26.17 -3.40 -39.82
C MET A 848 27.67 -3.11 -39.95
N ILE A 849 28.23 -2.32 -39.04
CA ILE A 849 29.68 -2.03 -39.01
C ILE A 849 30.18 -1.83 -37.56
N ASP A 850 31.41 -2.25 -37.30
CA ASP A 850 32.08 -2.05 -36.02
C ASP A 850 32.71 -0.65 -35.94
N VAL A 851 32.39 0.10 -34.89
CA VAL A 851 32.91 1.44 -34.61
C VAL A 851 33.61 1.51 -33.25
N THR A 852 34.56 2.44 -33.12
CA THR A 852 35.39 2.63 -31.91
C THR A 852 35.02 3.89 -31.11
N HIS A 853 34.07 4.67 -31.61
CA HIS A 853 33.56 5.88 -30.99
C HIS A 853 32.12 6.13 -31.48
N PHE A 854 31.41 7.00 -30.78
CA PHE A 854 30.08 7.47 -31.12
C PHE A 854 30.10 8.84 -31.80
N SER A 855 29.15 9.04 -32.71
CA SER A 855 29.08 10.15 -33.67
C SER A 855 27.72 10.10 -34.41
N ILE A 856 27.53 10.99 -35.37
CA ILE A 856 26.50 10.87 -36.42
C ILE A 856 27.02 9.94 -37.52
N PHE A 857 26.18 9.03 -37.99
CA PHE A 857 26.47 8.13 -39.11
C PHE A 857 25.32 8.15 -40.14
N GLN A 858 25.66 8.00 -41.41
CA GLN A 858 24.67 7.86 -42.49
C GLN A 858 25.21 6.91 -43.56
N LEU A 859 24.31 6.24 -44.27
CA LEU A 859 24.64 5.42 -45.42
C LEU A 859 24.84 6.29 -46.65
N GLY A 860 25.76 5.89 -47.52
CA GLY A 860 25.93 6.53 -48.81
C GLY A 860 26.63 5.63 -49.82
N VAL A 861 26.39 5.90 -51.10
CA VAL A 861 27.08 5.24 -52.22
C VAL A 861 27.98 6.25 -52.91
N ARG A 862 29.21 5.85 -53.23
CA ARG A 862 30.11 6.69 -54.03
C ARG A 862 29.79 6.53 -55.51
N LYS A 863 29.33 7.60 -56.16
CA LYS A 863 29.19 7.63 -57.61
C LYS A 863 30.56 7.67 -58.27
N VAL A 864 31.04 6.51 -58.71
CA VAL A 864 32.17 6.43 -59.64
C VAL A 864 31.69 6.97 -60.98
N ALA A 865 32.16 8.16 -61.38
CA ALA A 865 31.88 8.69 -62.71
C ALA A 865 32.40 7.73 -63.78
N ILE A 866 31.50 6.97 -64.40
CA ILE A 866 31.87 5.98 -65.41
C ILE A 866 32.12 6.73 -66.71
N GLN A 867 33.31 6.58 -67.31
CA GLN A 867 33.62 7.27 -68.56
C GLN A 867 32.72 6.75 -69.69
N GLY A 868 31.64 7.47 -69.99
CA GLY A 868 30.64 7.08 -70.97
C GLY A 868 29.23 6.86 -70.42
N ASP A 869 29.03 7.00 -69.11
CA ASP A 869 27.71 7.30 -68.56
C ASP A 869 27.42 8.79 -68.88
N LEU A 870 26.37 9.04 -69.66
CA LEU A 870 26.04 10.34 -70.25
C LEU A 870 24.67 10.88 -69.82
N ASP A 871 23.79 10.05 -69.25
CA ASP A 871 22.62 10.55 -68.49
C ASP A 871 22.81 10.55 -66.96
N ASN A 872 23.92 9.97 -66.45
CA ASN A 872 24.30 9.86 -65.04
C ASN A 872 23.40 8.90 -64.23
N ASP A 873 22.80 7.90 -64.91
CA ASP A 873 21.99 6.85 -64.27
C ASP A 873 22.83 5.80 -63.53
N GLY A 874 24.16 5.80 -63.70
CA GLY A 874 25.09 4.92 -63.01
C GLY A 874 25.54 3.72 -63.84
N ASP A 875 25.09 3.58 -65.09
CA ASP A 875 25.59 2.55 -65.98
C ASP A 875 25.90 3.05 -67.42
N ILE A 876 26.22 2.14 -68.33
CA ILE A 876 26.51 2.49 -69.73
C ILE A 876 25.65 1.55 -70.58
N ASP A 877 24.58 2.11 -71.13
CA ASP A 877 23.62 1.39 -71.95
C ASP A 877 23.25 2.10 -73.26
N GLN A 878 22.07 1.78 -73.81
CA GLN A 878 21.58 2.35 -75.05
C GLN A 878 21.20 3.82 -74.90
N ASN A 879 20.85 4.30 -73.71
CA ASN A 879 20.48 5.70 -73.46
C ASN A 879 21.68 6.62 -73.67
N ASP A 880 22.84 6.28 -73.12
CA ASP A 880 24.10 6.99 -73.35
C ASP A 880 24.49 6.97 -74.82
N LEU A 881 24.36 5.81 -75.46
CA LEU A 881 24.63 5.67 -76.88
C LEU A 881 23.70 6.56 -77.71
N ASN A 882 22.43 6.68 -77.33
CA ASN A 882 21.49 7.60 -77.97
C ASN A 882 21.91 9.07 -77.75
N ILE A 883 22.30 9.45 -76.53
CA ILE A 883 22.76 10.81 -76.20
C ILE A 883 24.01 11.18 -77.01
N LEU A 884 25.02 10.31 -77.04
CA LEU A 884 26.21 10.48 -77.88
C LEU A 884 25.84 10.60 -79.37
N LEU A 885 24.94 9.74 -79.86
CA LEU A 885 24.52 9.75 -81.26
C LEU A 885 23.77 11.03 -81.66
N THR A 886 23.07 11.72 -80.75
CA THR A 886 22.48 13.05 -81.07
C THR A 886 23.55 14.12 -81.32
N HIS A 887 24.74 13.98 -80.74
CA HIS A 887 25.86 14.90 -80.90
C HIS A 887 26.83 14.50 -82.04
N ARG A 888 26.52 13.44 -82.80
CA ARG A 888 27.40 12.91 -83.83
C ARG A 888 27.67 13.89 -84.99
N ASN A 889 28.94 13.99 -85.37
CA ASN A 889 29.55 14.95 -86.30
C ASN A 889 29.56 16.42 -85.80
N GLN A 890 29.39 16.64 -84.49
CA GLN A 890 29.62 17.93 -83.85
C GLN A 890 31.03 17.98 -83.22
N PRO A 891 31.65 19.16 -83.06
CA PRO A 891 32.88 19.27 -82.27
C PRO A 891 32.62 18.93 -80.81
N ALA A 892 33.62 18.41 -80.10
CA ALA A 892 33.53 18.04 -78.67
C ALA A 892 33.03 19.18 -77.76
N SER A 893 33.22 20.44 -78.15
CA SER A 893 32.64 21.59 -77.45
C SER A 893 31.11 21.63 -77.38
N ALA A 894 30.39 20.78 -78.12
CA ALA A 894 28.93 20.65 -78.07
C ALA A 894 28.44 19.68 -76.98
N CYS A 895 29.23 18.66 -76.64
CA CYS A 895 29.04 17.73 -75.54
C CYS A 895 30.44 17.20 -75.16
N PRO A 896 31.13 17.81 -74.18
CA PRO A 896 32.50 17.44 -73.84
C PRO A 896 32.62 16.00 -73.34
N GLU A 897 31.60 15.48 -72.68
CA GLU A 897 31.54 14.10 -72.18
C GLU A 897 31.38 13.08 -73.32
N CYS A 898 30.81 13.48 -74.46
CA CYS A 898 30.56 12.62 -75.63
C CYS A 898 31.82 12.34 -76.50
N ASP A 899 32.94 13.03 -76.26
CA ASP A 899 34.24 12.79 -76.95
C ASP A 899 35.00 11.67 -76.24
N ILE A 900 34.47 10.46 -76.36
CA ILE A 900 34.93 9.28 -75.60
C ILE A 900 36.36 8.91 -76.02
N ASP A 901 36.78 9.14 -77.27
CA ASP A 901 38.15 8.85 -77.72
C ASP A 901 39.15 10.02 -77.62
N GLY A 902 38.66 11.26 -77.49
CA GLY A 902 39.44 12.44 -77.13
C GLY A 902 40.11 13.14 -78.31
N ASP A 903 39.59 12.95 -79.53
CA ASP A 903 40.14 13.56 -80.76
C ASP A 903 39.62 14.98 -81.04
N GLY A 904 38.61 15.44 -80.29
CA GLY A 904 37.97 16.75 -80.40
C GLY A 904 36.72 16.79 -81.29
N VAL A 905 36.29 15.67 -81.87
CA VAL A 905 35.10 15.57 -82.72
C VAL A 905 34.29 14.32 -82.39
N ILE A 906 33.00 14.48 -82.10
CA ILE A 906 32.13 13.36 -81.71
C ILE A 906 31.77 12.56 -82.98
N THR A 907 32.30 11.35 -83.11
CA THR A 907 32.16 10.51 -84.32
C THR A 907 31.52 9.15 -84.03
N VAL A 908 31.59 8.24 -85.01
CA VAL A 908 31.20 6.83 -84.83
C VAL A 908 32.29 6.00 -84.13
N LEU A 909 33.48 6.58 -83.89
CA LEU A 909 34.53 5.93 -83.12
C LEU A 909 34.24 6.05 -81.62
N ASP A 910 33.79 7.22 -81.17
CA ASP A 910 33.29 7.47 -79.82
C ASP A 910 32.11 6.56 -79.47
N ALA A 911 31.11 6.50 -80.36
CA ALA A 911 29.98 5.58 -80.23
C ALA A 911 30.42 4.10 -80.10
N ARG A 912 31.48 3.70 -80.81
CA ARG A 912 32.05 2.33 -80.70
C ARG A 912 32.86 2.14 -79.43
N LYS A 913 33.55 3.18 -78.95
CA LYS A 913 34.32 3.13 -77.72
C LYS A 913 33.39 3.08 -76.51
N LEU A 914 32.29 3.84 -76.54
CA LEU A 914 31.17 3.75 -75.60
C LEU A 914 30.60 2.32 -75.55
N VAL A 915 30.31 1.73 -76.71
CA VAL A 915 29.81 0.34 -76.80
C VAL A 915 30.82 -0.72 -76.31
N LEU A 916 32.11 -0.38 -76.21
CA LEU A 916 33.14 -1.22 -75.58
C LEU A 916 33.25 -1.01 -74.07
N LEU A 917 32.60 0.03 -73.53
CA LEU A 917 32.52 0.37 -72.11
C LEU A 917 31.16 0.01 -71.49
N CYS A 918 30.19 -0.44 -72.30
CA CYS A 918 28.88 -0.98 -71.86
C CYS A 918 29.01 -1.83 -70.59
N THR A 919 28.30 -1.46 -69.53
CA THR A 919 28.24 -2.21 -68.28
C THR A 919 27.07 -3.20 -68.26
N ARG A 920 25.97 -2.92 -68.96
CA ARG A 920 24.83 -3.86 -69.11
C ARG A 920 25.07 -4.93 -70.19
N PRO A 921 24.78 -6.23 -69.93
CA PRO A 921 25.04 -7.35 -70.84
C PRO A 921 24.04 -7.45 -72.02
N ARG A 922 23.96 -6.40 -72.85
CA ARG A 922 23.33 -6.37 -74.20
C ARG A 922 23.49 -5.05 -74.98
N CYS A 923 24.07 -4.01 -74.39
CA CYS A 923 24.19 -2.64 -74.95
C CYS A 923 24.90 -2.53 -76.33
N ALA A 924 25.53 -3.61 -76.81
CA ALA A 924 26.10 -3.70 -78.15
C ALA A 924 25.17 -4.28 -79.25
N THR A 925 23.91 -4.64 -78.95
CA THR A 925 23.13 -5.58 -79.78
C THR A 925 21.65 -5.27 -80.09
N GLU A 926 21.12 -4.09 -79.77
CA GLU A 926 19.84 -3.59 -80.33
C GLU A 926 20.02 -2.31 -81.18
#